data_AF-A0A939YQG7-F1
#
_entry.id   AF-A0A939YQG7-F1
#
_cell.length_a   1.000
_cell.length_b   1.000
_cell.length_c   1.000
_cell.angle_alpha   90.00
_cell.angle_beta   90.00
_cell.angle_gamma   90.00
#
_symmetry.space_group_name_H-M   'P 1'
#
loop_
_entity.id
_entity.type
_entity.pdbx_description
1 polymer ?
#
loop_
_entity_poly.entity_id
_entity_poly.type
_entity_poly.pdbx_seq_one_letter_code
_entity_poly.pdbx_strand_id
1 'polypeptide(L)'
;MKIIKRTLSAAVSAVMTLTSAAGSGIFISSATEQFPAGVYKDEYGLWDYYTITEGDFLFGLRTNMGVPASLADDRYKYDDIGDCPRRDDELVLLEYNGSDKDVVVPDTVDGRKVTALGANAFSEKKKIDSVTLPDQIDFIAGKAFFMSTVKKINIPEAVKIIPEDMCYGCILLEEAEGLDHVWLCSDNAFYGTDVTLPEGVLTCEDINTFSGYIDSSLPSFVSGSYEDWDFHIEWNGGNFDVIITELPMSTGAGITADGKKRTVVFPEKFGRIPVNGCRAYRNISGEEITYIFPESYDDIYMDFSTYRIAAVEFRNKDARFEGSFAGSSISEITLPSNTVYTAKMFDGCKKLKSFEAAEGTEKAELSYRFFADCGALETVTVPESCGKISIGSEAFSGDTALKTVNIPDTVCVTGIDDKAFSGCSSLESLSVPKSGVEQFSIGREAFKDCEKLSSVVFPDDCKRLIISGSAFKDCTALARAELPDVAEVHIDNYAFSGTPITSLKAESGWSIGSNAFMDCDQLSEVSINGADVGISAFMRCDALKKLTVSGAAKLNKDAFKGCTSLEDIKLIGSGYSISNSFDDCRNLMKINGKTVFDSKTGDLTPDLKPIVMESFASDDNIGFLNEYVLYHVKKTISEIIEPDMTDMEKIRTIHDWVCANAKYTDKDDSGLTDHNDASLFLLPTTVCDGYSRAFNLLAHEAGIETCVVDSIDHSWNIVKIGGLYFHIDTTWDDGDTIGRSWFLRSDREMKDAGGSHARWTLDCPSALHSFQKDTLPECSRSMGDANSDGAINTADLVLFSKYLLGGSKLTGDDQTVCDLNFDGCADTFDIVMFRRQLTSDT
;
A
#
# COMPACT_ATOMS: atom_id res chain seq x y z
N MET A 1 -17.05 -24.14 -15.53
CA MET A 1 -17.54 -25.49 -15.88
C MET A 1 -16.93 -26.48 -14.90
N LYS A 2 -17.75 -27.20 -14.11
CA LYS A 2 -17.42 -28.07 -12.95
C LYS A 2 -16.89 -27.27 -11.74
N ILE A 3 -17.55 -27.13 -10.60
CA ILE A 3 -18.40 -28.05 -9.82
C ILE A 3 -19.55 -27.25 -9.19
N ILE A 4 -20.74 -27.38 -9.77
CA ILE A 4 -22.04 -27.06 -9.14
C ILE A 4 -22.88 -28.31 -9.40
N LYS A 5 -23.04 -29.17 -8.39
CA LYS A 5 -24.05 -30.24 -8.36
C LYS A 5 -24.09 -30.89 -6.97
N ARG A 6 -25.31 -30.94 -6.41
CA ARG A 6 -25.74 -31.36 -5.04
C ARG A 6 -25.61 -30.20 -4.05
N THR A 7 -26.65 -29.48 -3.64
CA THR A 7 -27.99 -29.95 -3.24
C THR A 7 -29.01 -28.83 -3.46
N LEU A 8 -29.74 -28.89 -4.58
CA LEU A 8 -30.86 -28.01 -4.90
C LEU A 8 -31.97 -28.92 -5.45
N SER A 9 -32.63 -29.62 -4.53
CA SER A 9 -33.77 -30.50 -4.82
C SER A 9 -34.59 -30.72 -3.54
N ALA A 10 -35.20 -29.65 -3.03
CA ALA A 10 -36.30 -29.76 -2.06
C ALA A 10 -37.22 -28.51 -1.99
N ALA A 11 -37.10 -27.52 -2.90
CA ALA A 11 -37.86 -26.27 -2.81
C ALA A 11 -38.85 -26.03 -3.97
N VAL A 12 -39.22 -27.05 -4.74
CA VAL A 12 -40.09 -26.90 -5.93
C VAL A 12 -41.33 -27.83 -5.92
N SER A 13 -41.88 -28.18 -4.75
CA SER A 13 -43.12 -29.00 -4.75
C SER A 13 -44.15 -28.70 -3.66
N ALA A 14 -44.37 -27.44 -3.29
CA ALA A 14 -45.52 -27.07 -2.46
C ALA A 14 -46.09 -25.65 -2.73
N VAL A 15 -46.00 -25.14 -3.97
CA VAL A 15 -46.65 -23.88 -4.39
C VAL A 15 -47.74 -24.13 -5.45
N MET A 16 -48.50 -25.22 -5.35
CA MET A 16 -49.74 -25.37 -6.13
C MET A 16 -50.77 -26.24 -5.40
N THR A 17 -51.51 -25.65 -4.45
CA THR A 17 -52.98 -25.78 -4.38
C THR A 17 -53.59 -24.71 -3.47
N LEU A 18 -54.72 -24.17 -3.91
CA LEU A 18 -55.77 -23.44 -3.17
C LEU A 18 -55.60 -21.92 -2.97
N THR A 19 -55.95 -21.20 -4.03
CA THR A 19 -56.82 -20.02 -3.92
C THR A 19 -58.27 -20.48 -3.68
N SER A 20 -58.93 -19.99 -2.62
CA SER A 20 -60.30 -19.45 -2.74
C SER A 20 -60.75 -18.68 -1.48
N ALA A 21 -61.39 -17.54 -1.76
CA ALA A 21 -62.29 -16.72 -0.93
C ALA A 21 -61.72 -15.53 -0.11
N ALA A 22 -62.00 -14.35 -0.68
CA ALA A 22 -62.11 -13.00 -0.09
C ALA A 22 -60.82 -12.37 0.49
N GLY A 23 -60.28 -11.25 0.00
CA GLY A 23 -60.77 -10.25 -0.94
C GLY A 23 -60.45 -8.86 -0.40
N SER A 24 -59.24 -8.32 -0.64
CA SER A 24 -58.95 -6.88 -0.84
C SER A 24 -57.44 -6.62 -1.00
N GLY A 25 -57.08 -6.02 -2.16
CA GLY A 25 -55.93 -5.15 -2.46
C GLY A 25 -54.52 -5.47 -1.94
N ILE A 26 -53.67 -6.06 -2.79
CA ILE A 26 -52.20 -5.99 -2.67
C ILE A 26 -51.72 -4.74 -3.44
N PHE A 27 -51.07 -3.81 -2.75
CA PHE A 27 -50.15 -2.85 -3.38
C PHE A 27 -48.74 -3.43 -3.27
N ILE A 28 -48.09 -3.67 -4.42
CA ILE A 28 -46.67 -3.99 -4.49
C ILE A 28 -45.96 -2.67 -4.83
N SER A 29 -45.11 -2.16 -3.93
CA SER A 29 -44.03 -1.26 -4.32
C SER A 29 -42.72 -1.99 -4.11
N SER A 30 -42.09 -2.35 -5.23
CA SER A 30 -40.73 -2.87 -5.32
C SER A 30 -39.73 -1.80 -4.89
N ALA A 31 -38.85 -2.14 -3.95
CA ALA A 31 -37.53 -1.51 -3.85
C ALA A 31 -36.51 -2.60 -3.53
N THR A 32 -36.04 -3.24 -4.59
CA THR A 32 -34.76 -3.95 -4.61
C THR A 32 -33.66 -2.92 -4.81
N GLU A 33 -32.92 -2.57 -3.76
CA GLU A 33 -31.56 -2.03 -3.89
C GLU A 33 -30.67 -2.64 -2.80
N GLN A 34 -29.71 -3.47 -3.25
CA GLN A 34 -28.55 -3.88 -2.48
C GLN A 34 -27.65 -2.66 -2.27
N PHE A 35 -27.27 -2.33 -1.04
CA PHE A 35 -26.16 -1.41 -0.78
C PHE A 35 -24.89 -2.20 -0.42
N PRO A 36 -23.73 -1.89 -1.04
CA PRO A 36 -22.44 -2.43 -0.61
C PRO A 36 -21.92 -1.69 0.63
N ALA A 37 -21.08 -2.37 1.43
CA ALA A 37 -20.34 -1.74 2.52
C ALA A 37 -19.50 -0.57 2.00
N GLY A 38 -19.71 0.63 2.56
CA GLY A 38 -19.01 1.85 2.21
C GLY A 38 -19.20 2.92 3.30
N VAL A 39 -18.19 3.76 3.46
CA VAL A 39 -18.16 4.85 4.46
C VAL A 39 -19.14 5.96 4.05
N TYR A 40 -20.02 6.40 4.94
CA TYR A 40 -20.98 7.48 4.66
C TYR A 40 -20.58 8.78 5.36
N LYS A 41 -20.91 9.89 4.70
CA LYS A 41 -20.67 11.25 5.16
C LYS A 41 -22.01 11.87 5.54
N ASP A 42 -22.14 12.40 6.75
CA ASP A 42 -23.35 13.14 7.14
C ASP A 42 -23.35 14.58 6.57
N GLU A 43 -24.44 15.31 6.83
CA GLU A 43 -24.66 16.69 6.35
C GLU A 43 -23.62 17.71 6.86
N TYR A 44 -22.71 17.30 7.75
CA TYR A 44 -21.64 18.11 8.33
C TYR A 44 -20.23 17.66 7.94
N GLY A 45 -20.10 16.56 7.19
CA GLY A 45 -18.85 16.19 6.54
C GLY A 45 -17.93 15.22 7.31
N LEU A 46 -18.45 14.47 8.31
CA LEU A 46 -17.67 13.50 9.09
C LEU A 46 -18.02 12.04 8.71
N TRP A 47 -17.06 11.12 8.93
CA TRP A 47 -17.16 9.70 8.55
C TRP A 47 -17.49 8.83 9.78
N ASP A 48 -18.66 8.19 9.81
CA ASP A 48 -19.04 7.25 10.88
C ASP A 48 -18.91 5.77 10.43
N TYR A 49 -18.47 4.90 11.34
CA TYR A 49 -18.42 3.45 11.18
C TYR A 49 -19.68 2.81 11.78
N TYR A 50 -20.45 2.09 10.98
CA TYR A 50 -21.47 1.15 11.47
C TYR A 50 -21.01 -0.29 11.24
N THR A 51 -20.89 -1.07 12.30
CA THR A 51 -20.85 -2.54 12.23
C THR A 51 -22.27 -3.05 12.08
N ILE A 52 -22.61 -3.57 10.89
CA ILE A 52 -23.86 -4.30 10.68
C ILE A 52 -23.65 -5.72 11.20
N THR A 53 -24.25 -6.06 12.33
CA THR A 53 -24.46 -7.46 12.73
C THR A 53 -25.60 -8.05 11.89
N GLU A 54 -25.40 -9.23 11.30
CA GLU A 54 -26.47 -9.99 10.62
C GLU A 54 -27.62 -10.26 11.61
N GLY A 55 -28.70 -9.48 11.52
CA GLY A 55 -29.89 -9.63 12.37
C GLY A 55 -31.07 -8.73 12.01
N ASP A 56 -30.82 -7.55 11.45
CA ASP A 56 -31.84 -6.47 11.48
C ASP A 56 -32.79 -6.35 10.28
N PHE A 57 -33.01 -7.41 9.49
CA PHE A 57 -34.04 -7.36 8.46
C PHE A 57 -34.85 -8.65 8.36
N LEU A 58 -35.79 -8.82 9.30
CA LEU A 58 -36.95 -9.69 9.17
C LEU A 58 -38.22 -8.92 9.55
N PHE A 59 -38.77 -8.14 8.60
CA PHE A 59 -40.17 -7.76 8.64
C PHE A 59 -41.03 -9.02 8.38
N GLY A 60 -41.30 -9.75 9.46
CA GLY A 60 -42.18 -10.91 9.47
C GLY A 60 -43.63 -10.48 9.68
N LEU A 61 -44.42 -10.45 8.59
CA LEU A 61 -45.87 -10.62 8.68
C LEU A 61 -46.14 -11.98 9.34
N ARG A 62 -46.52 -12.00 10.63
CA ARG A 62 -47.11 -13.18 11.26
C ARG A 62 -48.57 -12.96 11.59
N THR A 63 -49.38 -13.83 11.01
CA THR A 63 -50.81 -13.94 11.23
C THR A 63 -51.08 -14.29 12.67
N ASN A 64 -51.97 -13.50 13.28
CA ASN A 64 -52.65 -13.75 14.54
C ASN A 64 -53.26 -15.17 14.55
N MET A 65 -52.49 -16.17 14.96
CA MET A 65 -52.97 -17.52 15.25
C MET A 65 -53.11 -17.62 16.76
N GLY A 66 -54.20 -17.06 17.27
CA GLY A 66 -54.73 -17.53 18.54
C GLY A 66 -54.98 -19.03 18.43
N VAL A 67 -54.28 -19.82 19.23
CA VAL A 67 -54.68 -21.19 19.53
C VAL A 67 -54.96 -21.29 21.03
N PRO A 68 -56.21 -21.52 21.43
CA PRO A 68 -56.55 -21.99 22.77
C PRO A 68 -56.56 -23.53 22.78
N ALA A 69 -55.83 -24.18 23.71
CA ALA A 69 -56.26 -25.41 24.39
C ALA A 69 -55.16 -26.00 25.29
N SER A 70 -55.48 -26.03 26.59
CA SER A 70 -54.89 -26.80 27.69
C SER A 70 -53.38 -26.73 27.91
N LEU A 71 -52.95 -25.72 28.68
CA LEU A 71 -51.70 -25.77 29.45
C LEU A 71 -51.71 -26.99 30.38
N ALA A 72 -50.58 -27.69 30.50
CA ALA A 72 -50.43 -28.90 31.32
C ALA A 72 -50.60 -28.67 32.84
N ASP A 73 -50.72 -27.41 33.26
CA ASP A 73 -50.92 -27.00 34.64
C ASP A 73 -51.74 -25.69 34.68
N ASP A 74 -52.99 -25.78 35.16
CA ASP A 74 -53.92 -24.65 35.27
C ASP A 74 -53.52 -23.64 36.36
N ARG A 75 -52.52 -23.98 37.17
CA ARG A 75 -51.93 -23.09 38.18
C ARG A 75 -51.12 -21.95 37.58
N TYR A 76 -50.74 -21.98 36.31
CA TYR A 76 -49.90 -20.95 35.69
C TYR A 76 -50.53 -20.42 34.40
N LYS A 77 -50.53 -19.10 34.25
CA LYS A 77 -50.94 -18.41 33.04
C LYS A 77 -49.71 -17.82 32.38
N TYR A 78 -49.36 -18.37 31.23
CA TYR A 78 -48.28 -17.86 30.39
C TYR A 78 -48.85 -17.07 29.21
N ASP A 79 -48.03 -16.19 28.66
CA ASP A 79 -48.32 -15.55 27.39
C ASP A 79 -47.12 -15.64 26.46
N ASP A 80 -47.45 -15.72 25.18
CA ASP A 80 -46.53 -15.60 24.07
C ASP A 80 -46.58 -14.12 23.71
N ILE A 81 -45.67 -13.31 24.25
CA ILE A 81 -45.77 -11.86 24.08
C ILE A 81 -45.58 -11.54 22.59
N GLY A 82 -46.70 -11.36 21.88
CA GLY A 82 -46.72 -10.79 20.55
C GLY A 82 -46.12 -9.38 20.59
N ASP A 83 -45.07 -9.18 19.80
CA ASP A 83 -44.28 -7.95 19.61
C ASP A 83 -43.18 -7.63 20.66
N CYS A 84 -42.74 -8.58 21.48
CA CYS A 84 -41.46 -8.45 22.22
C CYS A 84 -40.31 -9.06 21.39
N PRO A 85 -39.09 -8.48 21.35
CA PRO A 85 -37.94 -9.05 20.62
C PRO A 85 -37.40 -10.37 21.19
N ARG A 86 -38.17 -11.07 22.04
CA ARG A 86 -37.86 -12.41 22.54
C ARG A 86 -38.25 -13.47 21.53
N ARG A 87 -37.50 -14.58 21.51
CA ARG A 87 -37.56 -15.62 20.48
C ARG A 87 -38.87 -16.42 20.57
N ASP A 88 -39.29 -17.01 19.45
CA ASP A 88 -40.49 -17.87 19.33
C ASP A 88 -40.54 -19.04 20.36
N ASP A 89 -39.40 -19.38 21.01
CA ASP A 89 -39.26 -20.46 22.00
C ASP A 89 -39.27 -20.01 23.47
N GLU A 90 -39.53 -18.73 23.76
CA GLU A 90 -39.54 -18.17 25.13
C GLU A 90 -40.95 -17.81 25.63
N LEU A 91 -41.18 -17.89 26.95
CA LEU A 91 -42.46 -17.66 27.62
C LEU A 91 -42.30 -16.72 28.82
N VAL A 92 -43.34 -15.93 29.07
CA VAL A 92 -43.44 -15.07 30.26
C VAL A 92 -44.57 -15.56 31.17
N LEU A 93 -44.29 -15.75 32.45
CA LEU A 93 -45.31 -16.08 33.45
C LEU A 93 -46.09 -14.83 33.83
N LEU A 94 -47.36 -14.73 33.41
CA LEU A 94 -48.20 -13.57 33.70
C LEU A 94 -48.96 -13.68 35.03
N GLU A 95 -49.35 -14.89 35.44
CA GLU A 95 -50.13 -15.08 36.66
C GLU A 95 -50.03 -16.51 37.19
N TYR A 96 -49.87 -16.65 38.51
CA TYR A 96 -49.99 -17.90 39.24
C TYR A 96 -51.35 -18.01 39.94
N ASN A 97 -52.16 -18.98 39.53
CA ASN A 97 -53.49 -19.28 40.04
C ASN A 97 -53.54 -20.52 40.94
N GLY A 98 -52.39 -21.14 41.22
CA GLY A 98 -52.31 -22.28 42.11
C GLY A 98 -52.53 -21.96 43.59
N SER A 99 -52.45 -23.01 44.40
CA SER A 99 -52.68 -22.94 45.85
C SER A 99 -51.54 -23.55 46.68
N ASP A 100 -50.40 -23.81 46.03
CA ASP A 100 -49.23 -24.36 46.68
C ASP A 100 -48.62 -23.34 47.62
N LYS A 101 -48.04 -23.84 48.72
CA LYS A 101 -47.28 -23.02 49.65
C LYS A 101 -45.87 -22.76 49.15
N ASP A 102 -45.25 -23.77 48.55
CA ASP A 102 -43.90 -23.70 47.99
C ASP A 102 -44.03 -23.87 46.47
N VAL A 103 -43.89 -22.76 45.75
CA VAL A 103 -44.11 -22.71 44.30
C VAL A 103 -42.77 -22.83 43.59
N VAL A 104 -42.64 -23.81 42.69
CA VAL A 104 -41.48 -23.92 41.79
C VAL A 104 -41.96 -23.60 40.39
N VAL A 105 -41.48 -22.47 39.84
CA VAL A 105 -41.79 -22.08 38.46
C VAL A 105 -41.06 -23.04 37.51
N PRO A 106 -41.76 -23.70 36.57
CA PRO A 106 -41.12 -24.64 35.64
C PRO A 106 -40.07 -23.97 34.74
N ASP A 107 -38.93 -24.63 34.51
CA ASP A 107 -37.95 -24.21 33.50
C ASP A 107 -38.56 -24.18 32.10
N THR A 108 -39.40 -25.17 31.78
CA THR A 108 -40.03 -25.26 30.46
C THR A 108 -41.49 -25.64 30.54
N VAL A 109 -42.29 -25.10 29.63
CA VAL A 109 -43.68 -25.48 29.40
C VAL A 109 -43.83 -25.81 27.93
N ASP A 110 -44.26 -27.04 27.63
CA ASP A 110 -44.42 -27.55 26.26
C ASP A 110 -43.18 -27.37 25.35
N GLY A 111 -41.99 -27.50 25.94
CA GLY A 111 -40.71 -27.37 25.23
C GLY A 111 -40.23 -25.93 25.02
N ARG A 112 -40.99 -24.93 25.48
CA ARG A 112 -40.60 -23.51 25.50
C ARG A 112 -40.05 -23.12 26.86
N LYS A 113 -39.08 -22.21 26.88
CA LYS A 113 -38.40 -21.75 28.11
C LYS A 113 -39.18 -20.65 28.79
N VAL A 114 -39.39 -20.73 30.10
CA VAL A 114 -39.90 -19.61 30.90
C VAL A 114 -38.75 -18.67 31.24
N THR A 115 -38.67 -17.50 30.58
CA THR A 115 -37.53 -16.57 30.70
C THR A 115 -37.87 -15.26 31.41
N ALA A 116 -39.14 -15.00 31.76
CA ALA A 116 -39.51 -13.80 32.51
C ALA A 116 -40.77 -13.93 33.38
N LEU A 117 -40.91 -13.00 34.33
CA LEU A 117 -42.13 -12.77 35.11
C LEU A 117 -42.84 -11.48 34.67
N GLY A 118 -44.13 -11.60 34.35
CA GLY A 118 -45.01 -10.50 34.03
C GLY A 118 -45.47 -9.72 35.27
N ALA A 119 -45.97 -8.50 35.02
CA ALA A 119 -46.51 -7.67 36.08
C ALA A 119 -47.71 -8.38 36.72
N ASN A 120 -47.66 -8.54 38.05
CA ASN A 120 -48.64 -9.27 38.86
C ASN A 120 -48.57 -10.81 38.87
N ALA A 121 -47.51 -11.43 38.37
CA ALA A 121 -47.34 -12.90 38.36
C ALA A 121 -47.76 -13.60 39.67
N PHE A 122 -47.40 -13.04 40.81
CA PHE A 122 -47.68 -13.50 42.17
C PHE A 122 -48.31 -12.42 43.05
N SER A 123 -48.94 -11.40 42.45
CA SER A 123 -49.56 -10.31 43.18
C SER A 123 -50.76 -10.78 44.02
N GLU A 124 -50.87 -10.24 45.23
CA GLU A 124 -51.90 -10.48 46.24
C GLU A 124 -52.11 -11.96 46.62
N LYS A 125 -51.12 -12.83 46.42
CA LYS A 125 -51.25 -14.26 46.77
C LYS A 125 -51.06 -14.47 48.27
N LYS A 126 -52.13 -14.90 48.95
CA LYS A 126 -52.25 -14.92 50.43
C LYS A 126 -51.86 -16.22 51.13
N LYS A 127 -51.22 -17.18 50.43
CA LYS A 127 -50.90 -18.52 50.96
C LYS A 127 -49.59 -19.11 50.44
N ILE A 128 -48.66 -18.27 49.99
CA ILE A 128 -47.36 -18.71 49.47
C ILE A 128 -46.32 -18.45 50.54
N ASP A 129 -45.56 -19.47 50.93
CA ASP A 129 -44.41 -19.38 51.82
C ASP A 129 -43.12 -19.17 51.01
N SER A 130 -42.93 -19.87 49.89
CA SER A 130 -41.73 -19.72 49.04
C SER A 130 -42.02 -19.74 47.53
N VAL A 131 -41.22 -19.03 46.75
CA VAL A 131 -41.22 -19.11 45.28
C VAL A 131 -39.80 -19.36 44.79
N THR A 132 -39.62 -20.45 44.04
CA THR A 132 -38.38 -20.81 43.35
C THR A 132 -38.49 -20.49 41.87
N LEU A 133 -37.70 -19.53 41.40
CA LEU A 133 -37.55 -19.10 40.01
C LEU A 133 -36.44 -19.90 39.31
N PRO A 134 -36.62 -20.29 38.03
CA PRO A 134 -35.60 -20.98 37.25
C PRO A 134 -34.45 -20.04 36.82
N ASP A 135 -33.24 -20.60 36.67
CA ASP A 135 -32.00 -19.84 36.44
C ASP A 135 -32.02 -18.97 35.17
N GLN A 136 -32.80 -19.37 34.17
CA GLN A 136 -32.91 -18.67 32.88
C GLN A 136 -33.88 -17.48 32.91
N ILE A 137 -34.53 -17.18 34.04
CA ILE A 137 -35.29 -15.93 34.16
C ILE A 137 -34.31 -14.77 34.17
N ASP A 138 -34.42 -13.91 33.17
CA ASP A 138 -33.55 -12.74 32.97
C ASP A 138 -34.29 -11.41 33.21
N PHE A 139 -35.61 -11.47 33.42
CA PHE A 139 -36.44 -10.29 33.63
C PHE A 139 -37.60 -10.54 34.59
N ILE A 140 -37.78 -9.61 35.52
CA ILE A 140 -38.92 -9.56 36.43
C ILE A 140 -39.58 -8.19 36.26
N ALA A 141 -40.87 -8.18 35.96
CA ALA A 141 -41.64 -6.94 35.86
C ALA A 141 -41.99 -6.35 37.24
N GLY A 142 -42.24 -5.04 37.28
CA GLY A 142 -42.74 -4.37 38.48
C GLY A 142 -44.02 -5.03 39.00
N LYS A 143 -44.20 -5.01 40.31
CA LYS A 143 -45.36 -5.62 41.01
C LYS A 143 -45.51 -7.13 40.85
N ALA A 144 -44.47 -7.85 40.41
CA ALA A 144 -44.53 -9.31 40.25
C ALA A 144 -45.02 -10.03 41.52
N PHE A 145 -44.62 -9.60 42.72
CA PHE A 145 -45.06 -10.17 44.01
C PHE A 145 -45.86 -9.19 44.86
N PHE A 146 -46.40 -8.11 44.28
CA PHE A 146 -47.06 -7.02 45.00
C PHE A 146 -48.08 -7.51 46.03
N MET A 147 -47.95 -7.09 47.29
CA MET A 147 -48.83 -7.47 48.42
C MET A 147 -49.02 -9.00 48.61
N SER A 148 -48.04 -9.80 48.20
CA SER A 148 -48.02 -11.24 48.41
C SER A 148 -47.61 -11.61 49.84
N THR A 149 -47.83 -12.86 50.24
CA THR A 149 -47.46 -13.40 51.56
C THR A 149 -46.16 -14.20 51.56
N VAL A 150 -45.44 -14.19 50.44
CA VAL A 150 -44.18 -14.91 50.25
C VAL A 150 -43.15 -14.54 51.31
N LYS A 151 -42.50 -15.56 51.88
CA LYS A 151 -41.45 -15.43 52.90
C LYS A 151 -40.05 -15.56 52.34
N LYS A 152 -39.92 -16.34 51.25
CA LYS A 152 -38.65 -16.62 50.58
C LYS A 152 -38.77 -16.56 49.06
N ILE A 153 -37.85 -15.87 48.41
CA ILE A 153 -37.66 -15.87 46.95
C ILE A 153 -36.19 -16.05 46.60
N ASN A 154 -35.89 -16.71 45.48
CA ASN A 154 -34.57 -16.66 44.86
C ASN A 154 -34.61 -15.73 43.63
N ILE A 155 -33.64 -14.85 43.53
CA ILE A 155 -33.39 -14.01 42.37
C ILE A 155 -32.36 -14.74 41.49
N PRO A 156 -32.71 -15.14 40.26
CA PRO A 156 -31.77 -15.82 39.35
C PRO A 156 -30.60 -14.93 38.93
N GLU A 157 -29.45 -15.52 38.62
CA GLU A 157 -28.19 -14.82 38.27
C GLU A 157 -28.33 -13.86 37.08
N ALA A 158 -29.21 -14.19 36.11
CA ALA A 158 -29.47 -13.37 34.94
C ALA A 158 -30.28 -12.09 35.24
N VAL A 159 -30.97 -12.01 36.38
CA VAL A 159 -31.71 -10.81 36.79
C VAL A 159 -30.75 -9.77 37.36
N LYS A 160 -30.42 -8.75 36.57
CA LYS A 160 -29.52 -7.66 36.97
C LYS A 160 -30.23 -6.43 37.53
N ILE A 161 -31.54 -6.29 37.28
CA ILE A 161 -32.34 -5.13 37.67
C ILE A 161 -33.56 -5.59 38.46
N ILE A 162 -33.74 -5.04 39.66
CA ILE A 162 -34.95 -5.21 40.46
C ILE A 162 -35.85 -3.98 40.26
N PRO A 163 -37.03 -4.16 39.65
CA PRO A 163 -37.89 -3.05 39.25
C PRO A 163 -38.65 -2.46 40.45
N GLU A 164 -39.33 -1.34 40.19
CA GLU A 164 -40.25 -0.73 41.15
C GLU A 164 -41.34 -1.72 41.64
N ASP A 165 -41.67 -1.58 42.92
CA ASP A 165 -42.75 -2.30 43.60
C ASP A 165 -42.73 -3.85 43.51
N MET A 166 -41.62 -4.49 43.11
CA MET A 166 -41.55 -5.94 42.88
C MET A 166 -42.16 -6.75 44.03
N CYS A 167 -41.80 -6.44 45.27
CA CYS A 167 -42.27 -7.05 46.52
C CYS A 167 -42.90 -6.03 47.48
N TYR A 168 -43.47 -4.94 46.94
CA TYR A 168 -44.10 -3.92 47.77
C TYR A 168 -45.22 -4.52 48.63
N GLY A 169 -45.16 -4.31 49.95
CA GLY A 169 -46.17 -4.80 50.88
C GLY A 169 -46.11 -6.31 51.16
N CYS A 170 -45.03 -7.01 50.77
CA CYS A 170 -44.75 -8.39 51.16
C CYS A 170 -44.29 -8.49 52.62
N ILE A 171 -45.15 -8.13 53.57
CA ILE A 171 -44.80 -7.96 55.00
C ILE A 171 -44.25 -9.21 55.71
N LEU A 172 -44.30 -10.37 55.06
CA LEU A 172 -43.77 -11.64 55.59
C LEU A 172 -42.48 -12.07 54.90
N LEU A 173 -41.97 -11.31 53.92
CA LEU A 173 -40.73 -11.62 53.21
C LEU A 173 -39.54 -11.43 54.16
N GLU A 174 -38.94 -12.54 54.55
CA GLU A 174 -37.79 -12.62 55.46
C GLU A 174 -36.48 -12.77 54.66
N GLU A 175 -36.52 -13.40 53.48
CA GLU A 175 -35.33 -13.78 52.71
C GLU A 175 -35.52 -13.61 51.20
N ALA A 176 -34.59 -12.89 50.56
CA ALA A 176 -34.42 -12.85 49.11
C ALA A 176 -32.99 -13.28 48.76
N GLU A 177 -32.83 -14.52 48.29
CA GLU A 177 -31.53 -15.08 47.92
C GLU A 177 -31.09 -14.57 46.54
N GLY A 178 -29.77 -14.43 46.31
CA GLY A 178 -29.23 -13.99 45.02
C GLY A 178 -29.35 -12.48 44.76
N LEU A 179 -29.28 -11.64 45.80
CA LEU A 179 -29.25 -10.19 45.61
C LEU A 179 -27.84 -9.64 45.35
N ASP A 180 -26.80 -10.45 45.52
CA ASP A 180 -25.38 -10.06 45.41
C ASP A 180 -24.91 -9.83 43.96
N HIS A 181 -25.58 -10.46 42.97
CA HIS A 181 -25.34 -10.24 41.54
C HIS A 181 -26.25 -9.17 40.91
N VAL A 182 -27.15 -8.56 41.68
CA VAL A 182 -28.03 -7.47 41.23
C VAL A 182 -27.21 -6.20 41.10
N TRP A 183 -27.39 -5.48 39.99
CA TRP A 183 -26.73 -4.22 39.72
C TRP A 183 -27.52 -3.04 40.26
N LEU A 184 -28.82 -3.04 39.97
CA LEU A 184 -29.72 -1.92 40.26
C LEU A 184 -31.00 -2.41 40.95
N CYS A 185 -31.41 -1.73 42.00
CA CYS A 185 -32.65 -2.01 42.73
C CYS A 185 -33.44 -0.74 42.99
N SER A 186 -34.74 -0.76 42.71
CA SER A 186 -35.61 0.38 43.00
C SER A 186 -35.76 0.57 44.50
N ASP A 187 -35.73 1.81 45.00
CA ASP A 187 -35.84 2.10 46.43
C ASP A 187 -37.14 1.55 47.05
N ASN A 188 -38.21 1.42 46.26
CA ASN A 188 -39.51 0.87 46.68
C ASN A 188 -39.69 -0.64 46.42
N ALA A 189 -38.73 -1.33 45.79
CA ALA A 189 -38.89 -2.72 45.36
C ALA A 189 -39.24 -3.67 46.52
N PHE A 190 -38.66 -3.44 47.69
CA PHE A 190 -38.82 -4.25 48.90
C PHE A 190 -39.51 -3.47 50.04
N TYR A 191 -40.29 -2.45 49.69
CA TYR A 191 -40.93 -1.59 50.70
C TYR A 191 -41.89 -2.38 51.60
N GLY A 192 -41.66 -2.27 52.92
CA GLY A 192 -42.45 -2.96 53.93
C GLY A 192 -42.01 -4.40 54.20
N THR A 193 -40.80 -4.79 53.78
CA THR A 193 -40.17 -6.10 54.07
C THR A 193 -38.93 -5.94 54.96
N ASP A 194 -38.42 -7.03 55.53
CA ASP A 194 -37.18 -7.03 56.33
C ASP A 194 -35.91 -7.30 55.48
N VAL A 195 -36.06 -7.37 54.15
CA VAL A 195 -34.95 -7.63 53.22
C VAL A 195 -33.98 -6.45 53.22
N THR A 196 -32.69 -6.75 53.43
CA THR A 196 -31.59 -5.77 53.35
C THR A 196 -30.82 -5.99 52.06
N LEU A 197 -30.55 -4.92 51.31
CA LEU A 197 -29.75 -4.99 50.07
C LEU A 197 -28.24 -5.12 50.39
N PRO A 198 -27.49 -5.91 49.60
CA PRO A 198 -26.03 -5.93 49.68
C PRO A 198 -25.41 -4.55 49.39
N GLU A 199 -24.26 -4.25 50.02
CA GLU A 199 -23.59 -2.93 49.97
C GLU A 199 -23.26 -2.43 48.54
N GLY A 200 -23.06 -3.36 47.59
CA GLY A 200 -22.70 -3.04 46.20
C GLY A 200 -23.87 -2.84 45.24
N VAL A 201 -25.12 -3.00 45.68
CA VAL A 201 -26.31 -2.79 44.83
C VAL A 201 -26.59 -1.29 44.73
N LEU A 202 -26.66 -0.77 43.50
CA LEU A 202 -27.07 0.61 43.25
C LEU A 202 -28.57 0.76 43.53
N THR A 203 -28.96 1.80 44.28
CA THR A 203 -30.37 2.12 44.50
C THR A 203 -30.68 3.52 43.96
N CYS A 204 -31.89 3.70 43.42
CA CYS A 204 -32.33 5.01 42.95
C CYS A 204 -33.85 5.19 43.09
N GLU A 205 -34.24 6.45 43.27
CA GLU A 205 -35.61 6.85 43.66
C GLU A 205 -36.63 6.64 42.54
N ASP A 206 -36.22 6.85 41.28
CA ASP A 206 -37.09 6.81 40.09
C ASP A 206 -36.55 5.81 39.04
N ILE A 207 -36.54 4.50 39.35
CA ILE A 207 -36.42 3.51 38.29
C ILE A 207 -37.72 3.55 37.48
N ASN A 208 -37.71 4.20 36.31
CA ASN A 208 -38.80 4.09 35.34
C ASN A 208 -38.81 2.69 34.67
N THR A 209 -38.78 1.63 35.47
CA THR A 209 -39.06 0.26 35.03
C THR A 209 -40.57 0.12 34.94
N PHE A 210 -41.12 0.15 33.73
CA PHE A 210 -42.40 -0.53 33.45
C PHE A 210 -43.55 -0.21 34.42
N SER A 211 -43.93 1.06 34.56
CA SER A 211 -45.02 1.43 35.48
C SER A 211 -46.44 1.20 34.95
N GLY A 212 -46.65 0.57 33.80
CA GLY A 212 -48.02 0.25 33.37
C GLY A 212 -48.15 -0.56 32.12
N TYR A 213 -48.81 -1.72 32.26
CA TYR A 213 -49.33 -2.59 31.19
C TYR A 213 -48.32 -3.02 30.12
N ILE A 214 -48.30 -4.31 29.80
CA ILE A 214 -47.67 -4.77 28.56
C ILE A 214 -48.58 -4.27 27.42
N ASP A 215 -48.41 -3.01 27.00
CA ASP A 215 -49.00 -2.44 25.79
C ASP A 215 -47.87 -2.10 24.82
N SER A 216 -47.86 -2.85 23.71
CA SER A 216 -47.25 -2.75 22.38
C SER A 216 -46.25 -1.64 21.94
N SER A 217 -45.73 -0.78 22.81
CA SER A 217 -44.61 0.12 22.47
C SER A 217 -43.67 0.30 23.66
N LEU A 218 -42.73 -0.64 23.82
CA LEU A 218 -41.67 -0.59 24.83
C LEU A 218 -40.62 0.49 24.48
N PRO A 219 -40.21 1.39 25.40
CA PRO A 219 -38.89 2.02 25.32
C PRO A 219 -37.82 0.98 25.67
N SER A 220 -36.69 1.00 24.96
CA SER A 220 -35.60 0.02 25.04
C SER A 220 -34.65 0.19 26.25
N PHE A 221 -35.01 0.98 27.28
CA PHE A 221 -34.09 1.38 28.35
C PHE A 221 -34.75 1.73 29.71
N VAL A 222 -33.97 1.64 30.79
CA VAL A 222 -34.27 2.10 32.17
C VAL A 222 -33.44 3.35 32.48
N SER A 223 -34.05 4.47 32.84
CA SER A 223 -33.31 5.67 33.29
C SER A 223 -33.29 5.78 34.81
N GLY A 224 -32.25 6.40 35.37
CA GLY A 224 -32.12 6.69 36.79
C GLY A 224 -31.09 7.78 37.06
N SER A 225 -31.08 8.28 38.30
CA SER A 225 -30.11 9.28 38.77
C SER A 225 -29.48 8.84 40.09
N TYR A 226 -28.15 8.98 40.23
CA TYR A 226 -27.40 8.69 41.45
C TYR A 226 -26.36 9.76 41.75
N GLU A 227 -26.42 10.43 42.91
CA GLU A 227 -25.45 11.47 43.32
C GLU A 227 -25.16 12.50 42.20
N ASP A 228 -26.20 13.06 41.56
CA ASP A 228 -26.13 13.99 40.41
C ASP A 228 -25.65 13.38 39.07
N TRP A 229 -25.52 12.05 38.97
CA TRP A 229 -25.22 11.34 37.71
C TRP A 229 -26.49 10.79 37.09
N ASP A 230 -26.81 11.25 35.88
CA ASP A 230 -27.91 10.70 35.08
C ASP A 230 -27.41 9.60 34.17
N PHE A 231 -28.07 8.44 34.22
CA PHE A 231 -27.71 7.28 33.42
C PHE A 231 -28.94 6.58 32.84
N HIS A 232 -28.71 5.83 31.77
CA HIS A 232 -29.67 4.96 31.11
C HIS A 232 -29.09 3.54 31.06
N ILE A 233 -29.91 2.53 31.26
CA ILE A 233 -29.57 1.12 31.10
C ILE A 233 -30.35 0.58 29.91
N GLU A 234 -29.67 0.30 28.82
CA GLU A 234 -30.25 -0.25 27.59
C GLU A 234 -30.09 -1.78 27.55
N TRP A 235 -31.09 -2.50 27.04
CA TRP A 235 -30.97 -3.96 26.81
C TRP A 235 -30.60 -4.25 25.35
N ASN A 236 -29.44 -4.86 25.13
CA ASN A 236 -28.89 -5.12 23.80
C ASN A 236 -28.85 -6.63 23.47
N GLY A 237 -30.00 -7.29 23.58
CA GLY A 237 -30.17 -8.66 23.08
C GLY A 237 -29.40 -9.74 23.85
N GLY A 238 -29.14 -9.50 25.15
CA GLY A 238 -28.47 -10.46 26.04
C GLY A 238 -27.64 -9.83 27.16
N ASN A 239 -27.32 -8.54 27.06
CA ASN A 239 -26.59 -7.76 28.07
C ASN A 239 -27.30 -6.41 28.34
N PHE A 240 -27.06 -5.85 29.53
CA PHE A 240 -27.49 -4.52 29.94
C PHE A 240 -26.31 -3.54 29.89
N ASP A 241 -26.52 -2.39 29.27
CA ASP A 241 -25.49 -1.39 29.02
C ASP A 241 -25.80 -0.09 29.75
N VAL A 242 -24.94 0.35 30.69
CA VAL A 242 -25.09 1.67 31.34
C VAL A 242 -24.47 2.74 30.46
N ILE A 243 -25.31 3.67 30.00
CA ILE A 243 -24.93 4.86 29.27
C ILE A 243 -25.09 6.06 30.19
N ILE A 244 -23.99 6.72 30.52
CA ILE A 244 -24.04 7.98 31.26
C ILE A 244 -24.52 9.07 30.31
N THR A 245 -25.66 9.69 30.61
CA THR A 245 -26.28 10.66 29.70
C THR A 245 -25.92 12.09 29.99
N GLU A 246 -25.75 12.45 31.26
CA GLU A 246 -25.29 13.76 31.67
C GLU A 246 -24.24 13.62 32.79
N LEU A 247 -23.18 14.44 32.72
CA LEU A 247 -22.21 14.56 33.81
C LEU A 247 -22.73 15.58 34.82
N PRO A 248 -22.44 15.41 36.13
CA PRO A 248 -22.92 16.31 37.16
C PRO A 248 -22.63 17.79 36.81
N MET A 249 -23.64 18.66 36.87
CA MET A 249 -23.44 20.09 36.61
C MET A 249 -22.91 20.86 37.83
N SER A 250 -22.92 20.25 39.01
CA SER A 250 -22.55 20.87 40.29
C SER A 250 -21.10 20.50 40.69
N THR A 251 -20.39 21.41 41.36
CA THR A 251 -19.05 21.15 41.96
C THR A 251 -19.12 20.24 43.20
N GLY A 252 -20.21 19.50 43.38
CA GLY A 252 -20.51 18.72 44.59
C GLY A 252 -20.30 17.21 44.43
N ALA A 253 -20.57 16.65 43.25
CA ALA A 253 -20.49 15.21 42.99
C ALA A 253 -19.32 14.88 42.06
N GLY A 254 -18.14 14.58 42.63
CA GLY A 254 -17.01 14.06 41.86
C GLY A 254 -16.32 15.03 40.88
N ILE A 255 -16.74 16.30 40.83
CA ILE A 255 -16.16 17.32 39.95
C ILE A 255 -15.37 18.38 40.71
N THR A 256 -14.09 18.53 40.36
CA THR A 256 -13.26 19.66 40.79
C THR A 256 -12.82 20.48 39.57
N ALA A 257 -12.80 21.81 39.70
CA ALA A 257 -12.46 22.72 38.60
C ALA A 257 -11.51 23.83 39.08
N ASP A 258 -10.46 24.10 38.31
CA ASP A 258 -9.47 25.17 38.59
C ASP A 258 -9.49 26.32 37.58
N GLY A 259 -10.60 26.49 36.85
CA GLY A 259 -10.81 27.55 35.87
C GLY A 259 -10.21 27.31 34.49
N LYS A 260 -9.54 26.16 34.27
CA LYS A 260 -9.12 25.66 32.94
C LYS A 260 -9.20 24.14 32.79
N LYS A 261 -9.08 23.39 33.88
CA LYS A 261 -9.20 21.94 33.90
C LYS A 261 -10.38 21.51 34.76
N ARG A 262 -11.03 20.44 34.33
CA ARG A 262 -12.13 19.79 35.07
C ARG A 262 -11.78 18.34 35.31
N THR A 263 -11.85 17.87 36.54
CA THR A 263 -11.72 16.45 36.87
C THR A 263 -13.10 15.86 37.08
N VAL A 264 -13.33 14.68 36.52
CA VAL A 264 -14.55 13.89 36.63
C VAL A 264 -14.17 12.55 37.25
N VAL A 265 -14.61 12.30 38.48
CA VAL A 265 -14.44 11.02 39.17
C VAL A 265 -15.73 10.23 39.08
N PHE A 266 -15.72 9.09 38.41
CA PHE A 266 -16.92 8.27 38.33
C PHE A 266 -17.25 7.62 39.71
N PRO A 267 -18.54 7.46 40.06
CA PRO A 267 -18.94 6.83 41.33
C PRO A 267 -18.51 5.36 41.46
N GLU A 268 -17.91 5.00 42.60
CA GLU A 268 -17.49 3.61 42.91
C GLU A 268 -18.61 2.57 42.70
N LYS A 269 -19.87 2.93 42.95
CA LYS A 269 -21.02 2.01 42.83
C LYS A 269 -21.34 1.58 41.40
N PHE A 270 -20.95 2.34 40.38
CA PHE A 270 -21.16 1.92 39.00
C PHE A 270 -20.12 0.89 38.54
N GLY A 271 -19.03 0.67 39.27
CA GLY A 271 -17.94 -0.19 38.81
C GLY A 271 -18.32 -1.67 38.58
N ARG A 272 -19.40 -2.14 39.25
CA ARG A 272 -19.98 -3.48 39.03
C ARG A 272 -20.80 -3.59 37.74
N ILE A 273 -20.99 -2.48 37.02
CA ILE A 273 -21.86 -2.40 35.86
C ILE A 273 -21.02 -2.00 34.64
N PRO A 274 -21.14 -2.72 33.51
CA PRO A 274 -20.51 -2.32 32.26
C PRO A 274 -20.95 -0.92 31.83
N VAL A 275 -20.01 0.02 31.78
CA VAL A 275 -20.26 1.40 31.34
C VAL A 275 -19.97 1.51 29.85
N ASN A 276 -21.01 1.63 29.01
CA ASN A 276 -20.98 1.54 27.53
C ASN A 276 -21.06 2.86 26.78
N GLY A 277 -21.01 3.97 27.51
CA GLY A 277 -20.89 5.27 26.87
C GLY A 277 -21.06 6.41 27.84
N CYS A 278 -20.58 7.57 27.42
CA CYS A 278 -20.81 8.84 28.10
C CYS A 278 -21.23 9.85 27.04
N ARG A 279 -22.51 10.25 27.01
CA ARG A 279 -23.00 11.31 26.10
C ARG A 279 -22.63 12.72 26.59
N ALA A 280 -22.00 12.81 27.76
CA ALA A 280 -21.74 14.06 28.41
C ALA A 280 -20.52 14.80 27.81
N TYR A 281 -20.78 16.05 27.42
CA TYR A 281 -19.84 17.05 26.91
C TYR A 281 -19.30 16.88 25.48
N ARG A 282 -20.21 16.90 24.49
CA ARG A 282 -19.83 17.36 23.13
C ARG A 282 -19.53 18.88 23.06
N ASN A 283 -19.70 19.65 24.15
CA ASN A 283 -19.87 21.11 24.02
C ASN A 283 -19.45 21.96 25.25
N ILE A 284 -18.25 21.77 25.83
CA ILE A 284 -17.65 22.82 26.70
C ILE A 284 -16.64 23.63 25.90
N SER A 285 -16.90 24.92 25.75
CA SER A 285 -15.98 25.87 25.13
C SER A 285 -14.75 26.10 26.02
N GLY A 286 -13.64 25.41 25.75
CA GLY A 286 -12.30 25.86 26.17
C GLY A 286 -11.58 25.08 27.28
N GLU A 287 -12.25 24.22 28.04
CA GLU A 287 -11.64 23.45 29.15
C GLU A 287 -11.13 22.07 28.68
N GLU A 288 -10.09 21.53 29.34
CA GLU A 288 -9.65 20.13 29.19
C GLU A 288 -10.16 19.29 30.37
N ILE A 289 -10.59 18.04 30.10
CA ILE A 289 -11.24 17.17 31.10
C ILE A 289 -10.31 16.02 31.49
N THR A 290 -10.20 15.73 32.79
CA THR A 290 -9.57 14.52 33.33
C THR A 290 -10.66 13.55 33.80
N TYR A 291 -10.64 12.31 33.29
CA TYR A 291 -11.56 11.25 33.72
C TYR A 291 -10.85 10.29 34.67
N ILE A 292 -11.49 9.90 35.76
CA ILE A 292 -10.95 8.96 36.75
C ILE A 292 -11.95 7.83 36.97
N PHE A 293 -11.55 6.62 36.59
CA PHE A 293 -12.27 5.37 36.87
C PHE A 293 -11.69 4.72 38.14
N PRO A 294 -12.50 4.59 39.21
CA PRO A 294 -12.10 3.92 40.44
C PRO A 294 -11.69 2.44 40.31
N GLU A 295 -11.18 1.86 41.41
CA GLU A 295 -10.75 0.45 41.46
C GLU A 295 -11.92 -0.53 41.27
N SER A 296 -13.16 -0.11 41.52
CA SER A 296 -14.33 -0.98 41.40
C SER A 296 -14.74 -1.31 39.96
N TYR A 297 -14.14 -0.68 38.95
CA TYR A 297 -14.53 -0.82 37.54
C TYR A 297 -13.81 -1.97 36.87
N ASP A 298 -14.55 -3.04 36.58
CA ASP A 298 -14.00 -4.22 35.89
C ASP A 298 -14.11 -4.09 34.36
N ASP A 299 -15.19 -3.49 33.85
CA ASP A 299 -15.44 -3.34 32.41
C ASP A 299 -15.81 -1.90 32.03
N ILE A 300 -15.02 -1.30 31.14
CA ILE A 300 -15.15 0.09 30.68
C ILE A 300 -15.21 0.11 29.15
N TYR A 301 -16.32 0.58 28.62
CA TYR A 301 -16.59 0.69 27.19
C TYR A 301 -16.87 2.18 26.86
N MET A 302 -15.81 2.94 26.53
CA MET A 302 -15.93 4.41 26.37
C MET A 302 -15.16 4.96 25.18
N ASP A 303 -15.88 5.64 24.29
CA ASP A 303 -15.30 6.39 23.18
C ASP A 303 -15.02 7.85 23.58
N PHE A 304 -13.74 8.20 23.55
CA PHE A 304 -13.15 9.49 23.87
C PHE A 304 -12.76 10.28 22.60
N SER A 305 -13.12 9.78 21.42
CA SER A 305 -12.73 10.37 20.15
C SER A 305 -13.21 11.81 20.03
N THR A 306 -12.35 12.69 19.51
CA THR A 306 -12.56 14.14 19.32
C THR A 306 -12.68 14.97 20.61
N TYR A 307 -12.60 14.35 21.79
CA TYR A 307 -12.81 15.05 23.06
C TYR A 307 -11.57 15.83 23.49
N ARG A 308 -11.79 16.91 24.24
CA ARG A 308 -10.71 17.70 24.86
C ARG A 308 -10.30 17.09 26.19
N ILE A 309 -9.48 16.05 26.12
CA ILE A 309 -9.03 15.28 27.26
C ILE A 309 -7.65 15.78 27.71
N ALA A 310 -7.52 16.03 29.02
CA ALA A 310 -6.24 16.26 29.69
C ALA A 310 -5.59 14.93 30.11
N ALA A 311 -6.36 14.02 30.73
CA ALA A 311 -5.90 12.72 31.19
C ALA A 311 -7.06 11.73 31.37
N VAL A 312 -6.77 10.44 31.31
CA VAL A 312 -7.68 9.37 31.78
C VAL A 312 -6.90 8.48 32.74
N GLU A 313 -7.44 8.30 33.95
CA GLU A 313 -6.86 7.47 35.00
C GLU A 313 -7.72 6.22 35.21
N PHE A 314 -7.14 5.05 34.95
CA PHE A 314 -7.72 3.75 35.28
C PHE A 314 -7.08 3.24 36.57
N ARG A 315 -7.79 3.27 37.70
CA ARG A 315 -7.24 2.80 38.98
C ARG A 315 -7.21 1.28 39.08
N ASN A 316 -8.23 0.61 38.54
CA ASN A 316 -8.14 -0.82 38.29
C ASN A 316 -7.23 -1.06 37.07
N LYS A 317 -6.02 -1.55 37.34
CA LYS A 317 -5.02 -1.82 36.30
C LYS A 317 -5.38 -3.03 35.45
N ASP A 318 -6.28 -3.89 35.92
CA ASP A 318 -6.73 -5.09 35.22
C ASP A 318 -8.12 -4.92 34.59
N ALA A 319 -8.66 -3.71 34.59
CA ALA A 319 -9.94 -3.42 33.94
C ALA A 319 -9.89 -3.76 32.44
N ARG A 320 -10.97 -4.35 31.94
CA ARG A 320 -11.21 -4.46 30.50
C ARG A 320 -11.60 -3.09 29.99
N PHE A 321 -10.78 -2.51 29.11
CA PHE A 321 -11.11 -1.26 28.44
C PHE A 321 -11.35 -1.49 26.94
N GLU A 322 -12.46 -0.99 26.42
CA GLU A 322 -12.76 -0.97 24.99
C GLU A 322 -13.20 0.43 24.58
N GLY A 323 -12.47 1.06 23.66
CA GLY A 323 -12.71 2.46 23.35
C GLY A 323 -11.68 3.05 22.40
N SER A 324 -11.90 4.31 22.03
CA SER A 324 -11.03 5.05 21.11
C SER A 324 -10.74 6.44 21.68
N PHE A 325 -9.55 6.95 21.42
CA PHE A 325 -9.09 8.31 21.70
C PHE A 325 -8.87 9.12 20.42
N ALA A 326 -9.28 8.61 19.25
CA ALA A 326 -9.01 9.22 17.95
C ALA A 326 -9.33 10.72 17.90
N GLY A 327 -8.37 11.55 17.50
CA GLY A 327 -8.53 13.00 17.39
C GLY A 327 -8.71 13.74 18.72
N SER A 328 -8.55 13.07 19.87
CA SER A 328 -8.63 13.71 21.18
C SER A 328 -7.38 14.55 21.46
N SER A 329 -7.44 15.37 22.51
CA SER A 329 -6.30 16.19 22.96
C SER A 329 -5.41 15.53 24.02
N ILE A 330 -5.53 14.21 24.22
CA ILE A 330 -4.75 13.47 25.21
C ILE A 330 -3.24 13.64 24.96
N SER A 331 -2.45 13.86 26.02
CA SER A 331 -0.99 14.03 25.91
C SER A 331 -0.18 12.83 26.38
N GLU A 332 -0.73 12.03 27.29
CA GLU A 332 -0.13 10.82 27.86
C GLU A 332 -1.26 9.90 28.33
N ILE A 333 -1.03 8.59 28.28
CA ILE A 333 -2.00 7.60 28.75
C ILE A 333 -1.29 6.29 29.08
N THR A 334 -1.78 5.62 30.12
CA THR A 334 -1.48 4.22 30.41
C THR A 334 -2.81 3.47 30.39
N LEU A 335 -2.93 2.50 29.47
CA LEU A 335 -4.13 1.67 29.34
C LEU A 335 -4.07 0.49 30.33
N PRO A 336 -5.20 0.01 30.87
CA PRO A 336 -5.21 -1.18 31.73
C PRO A 336 -4.83 -2.46 30.96
N SER A 337 -4.37 -3.49 31.67
CA SER A 337 -3.75 -4.70 31.13
C SER A 337 -4.68 -5.47 30.17
N ASN A 338 -5.99 -5.49 30.45
CA ASN A 338 -7.04 -6.16 29.66
C ASN A 338 -7.69 -5.25 28.60
N THR A 339 -6.97 -4.24 28.10
CA THR A 339 -7.47 -3.37 27.03
C THR A 339 -7.66 -4.11 25.71
N VAL A 340 -8.79 -3.87 25.05
CA VAL A 340 -9.08 -4.27 23.68
C VAL A 340 -8.52 -3.23 22.71
N TYR A 341 -7.43 -3.58 22.03
CA TYR A 341 -6.76 -2.69 21.07
C TYR A 341 -7.53 -2.66 19.75
N THR A 342 -8.29 -1.58 19.51
CA THR A 342 -9.07 -1.40 18.29
C THR A 342 -8.30 -0.62 17.21
N ALA A 343 -8.78 -0.69 15.96
CA ALA A 343 -8.26 0.15 14.89
C ALA A 343 -8.43 1.64 15.24
N LYS A 344 -7.49 2.48 14.80
CA LYS A 344 -7.50 3.95 14.96
C LYS A 344 -7.57 4.47 16.40
N MET A 345 -7.26 3.65 17.40
CA MET A 345 -7.45 4.00 18.82
C MET A 345 -6.85 5.37 19.21
N PHE A 346 -5.74 5.80 18.61
CA PHE A 346 -5.13 7.12 18.83
C PHE A 346 -4.95 7.94 17.55
N ASP A 347 -5.60 7.57 16.43
CA ASP A 347 -5.46 8.27 15.13
C ASP A 347 -5.71 9.78 15.30
N GLY A 348 -4.75 10.61 14.92
CA GLY A 348 -4.85 12.06 14.98
C GLY A 348 -4.71 12.68 16.38
N CYS A 349 -4.24 11.96 17.41
CA CYS A 349 -3.95 12.53 18.73
C CYS A 349 -2.74 13.48 18.71
N LYS A 350 -2.92 14.70 18.19
CA LYS A 350 -1.83 15.66 17.92
C LYS A 350 -1.01 16.10 19.14
N LYS A 351 -1.48 15.85 20.37
CA LYS A 351 -0.78 16.19 21.62
C LYS A 351 -0.14 14.99 22.31
N LEU A 352 -0.44 13.76 21.89
CA LEU A 352 0.07 12.54 22.50
C LEU A 352 1.60 12.50 22.33
N LYS A 353 2.33 12.47 23.43
CA LYS A 353 3.80 12.48 23.43
C LYS A 353 4.43 11.11 23.62
N SER A 354 3.78 10.28 24.42
CA SER A 354 4.27 8.95 24.76
C SER A 354 3.11 8.00 24.98
N PHE A 355 3.33 6.74 24.64
CA PHE A 355 2.41 5.64 24.90
C PHE A 355 3.15 4.50 25.61
N GLU A 356 2.53 3.98 26.67
CA GLU A 356 3.01 2.81 27.43
C GLU A 356 1.84 1.86 27.66
N ALA A 357 1.93 0.66 27.08
CA ALA A 357 0.99 -0.42 27.39
C ALA A 357 1.33 -1.00 28.79
N ALA A 358 0.31 -1.29 29.59
CA ALA A 358 0.51 -1.75 30.97
C ALA A 358 1.16 -3.13 31.05
N GLU A 359 1.97 -3.33 32.08
CA GLU A 359 2.48 -4.64 32.46
C GLU A 359 1.31 -5.61 32.73
N GLY A 360 1.40 -6.83 32.21
CA GLY A 360 0.31 -7.81 32.23
C GLY A 360 -0.54 -7.83 30.97
N THR A 361 -0.40 -6.86 30.04
CA THR A 361 -1.01 -6.97 28.71
C THR A 361 -0.42 -8.16 27.97
N GLU A 362 -1.22 -9.20 27.75
CA GLU A 362 -0.83 -10.43 27.02
C GLU A 362 -0.88 -10.26 25.49
N LYS A 363 -1.60 -9.25 25.00
CA LYS A 363 -1.79 -9.01 23.56
C LYS A 363 -2.01 -7.53 23.26
N ALA A 364 -0.99 -6.89 22.68
CA ALA A 364 -1.13 -5.54 22.10
C ALA A 364 -1.08 -5.65 20.56
N GLU A 365 -2.20 -5.36 19.90
CA GLU A 365 -2.25 -5.26 18.43
C GLU A 365 -2.25 -3.80 18.03
N LEU A 366 -1.12 -3.29 17.54
CA LEU A 366 -1.04 -1.93 16.99
C LEU A 366 -1.61 -1.94 15.57
N SER A 367 -2.92 -2.12 15.47
CA SER A 367 -3.65 -2.41 14.25
C SER A 367 -3.75 -1.18 13.30
N TYR A 368 -4.67 -1.23 12.33
CA TYR A 368 -4.81 -0.21 11.29
C TYR A 368 -4.89 1.21 11.86
N ARG A 369 -3.93 2.07 11.48
CA ARG A 369 -3.84 3.49 11.86
C ARG A 369 -3.82 3.76 13.37
N PHE A 370 -3.33 2.82 14.18
CA PHE A 370 -3.44 2.91 15.65
C PHE A 370 -2.95 4.24 16.25
N PHE A 371 -1.81 4.77 15.79
CA PHE A 371 -1.23 6.08 16.14
C PHE A 371 -1.09 7.02 14.94
N ALA A 372 -1.69 6.73 13.79
CA ALA A 372 -1.49 7.54 12.59
C ALA A 372 -1.72 9.04 12.86
N ASP A 373 -0.89 9.88 12.26
CA ASP A 373 -1.02 11.33 12.37
C ASP A 373 -0.90 11.88 13.82
N CYS A 374 -0.25 11.18 14.76
CA CYS A 374 0.12 11.68 16.09
C CYS A 374 1.37 12.57 16.01
N GLY A 375 1.20 13.82 15.58
CA GLY A 375 2.30 14.75 15.30
C GLY A 375 3.23 15.13 16.47
N ALA A 376 2.97 14.66 17.69
CA ALA A 376 3.82 14.90 18.87
C ALA A 376 4.37 13.60 19.52
N LEU A 377 4.01 12.43 19.00
CA LEU A 377 4.38 11.14 19.60
C LEU A 377 5.87 10.92 19.42
N GLU A 378 6.62 10.79 20.52
CA GLU A 378 8.08 10.60 20.50
C GLU A 378 8.48 9.16 20.80
N THR A 379 7.75 8.47 21.69
CA THR A 379 8.11 7.15 22.21
C THR A 379 6.90 6.24 22.38
N VAL A 380 7.04 4.99 21.94
CA VAL A 380 6.09 3.91 22.22
C VAL A 380 6.81 2.77 22.93
N THR A 381 6.24 2.29 24.04
CA THR A 381 6.83 1.19 24.83
C THR A 381 5.84 0.03 24.92
N VAL A 382 6.32 -1.16 24.54
CA VAL A 382 5.60 -2.44 24.64
C VAL A 382 6.11 -3.20 25.88
N PRO A 383 5.24 -3.73 26.76
CA PRO A 383 5.64 -4.45 27.96
C PRO A 383 6.20 -5.84 27.65
N GLU A 384 7.00 -6.40 28.57
CA GLU A 384 7.58 -7.75 28.41
C GLU A 384 6.50 -8.85 28.39
N SER A 385 5.35 -8.60 29.03
CA SER A 385 4.21 -9.51 29.09
C SER A 385 3.53 -9.78 27.75
N CYS A 386 3.74 -8.93 26.73
CA CYS A 386 2.97 -8.97 25.48
C CYS A 386 3.21 -10.23 24.63
N GLY A 387 4.31 -10.95 24.81
CA GLY A 387 4.66 -12.20 24.10
C GLY A 387 4.83 -12.07 22.58
N LYS A 388 3.85 -11.51 21.87
CA LYS A 388 3.80 -11.30 20.44
C LYS A 388 3.04 -10.00 20.10
N ILE A 389 3.55 -9.25 19.12
CA ILE A 389 2.94 -8.02 18.59
C ILE A 389 2.89 -8.07 17.06
N SER A 390 1.85 -7.46 16.49
CA SER A 390 1.77 -7.08 15.08
C SER A 390 1.73 -5.55 14.96
N ILE A 391 2.44 -5.03 13.96
CA ILE A 391 2.40 -3.61 13.60
C ILE A 391 1.61 -3.51 12.30
N GLY A 392 0.36 -3.04 12.43
CA GLY A 392 -0.63 -3.00 11.37
C GLY A 392 -0.43 -1.85 10.38
N SER A 393 -1.24 -1.88 9.32
CA SER A 393 -1.13 -0.94 8.21
C SER A 393 -1.30 0.50 8.69
N GLU A 394 -0.42 1.40 8.25
CA GLU A 394 -0.41 2.82 8.65
C GLU A 394 -0.33 3.08 10.17
N ALA A 395 0.08 2.11 11.00
CA ALA A 395 0.00 2.21 12.46
C ALA A 395 0.62 3.49 13.05
N PHE A 396 1.71 4.00 12.47
CA PHE A 396 2.44 5.22 12.84
C PHE A 396 2.60 6.18 11.66
N SER A 397 1.77 6.04 10.62
CA SER A 397 1.91 6.85 9.40
C SER A 397 1.80 8.34 9.72
N GLY A 398 2.80 9.14 9.32
CA GLY A 398 2.83 10.58 9.55
C GLY A 398 3.30 11.02 10.94
N ASP A 399 3.80 10.11 11.78
CA ASP A 399 4.31 10.43 13.12
C ASP A 399 5.72 11.03 13.07
N THR A 400 5.81 12.25 12.53
CA THR A 400 7.08 12.95 12.27
C THR A 400 7.94 13.22 13.51
N ALA A 401 7.38 13.09 14.72
CA ALA A 401 8.09 13.24 15.99
C ALA A 401 8.59 11.91 16.59
N LEU A 402 8.16 10.77 16.07
CA LEU A 402 8.44 9.44 16.64
C LEU A 402 9.93 9.15 16.50
N LYS A 403 10.61 8.90 17.62
CA LYS A 403 12.06 8.63 17.66
C LYS A 403 12.37 7.15 17.85
N THR A 404 11.59 6.48 18.69
CA THR A 404 11.82 5.07 19.06
C THR A 404 10.52 4.33 19.35
N VAL A 405 10.51 3.04 18.99
CA VAL A 405 9.53 2.06 19.44
C VAL A 405 10.29 0.99 20.23
N ASN A 406 10.11 1.00 21.54
CA ASN A 406 10.82 0.13 22.47
C ASN A 406 10.07 -1.21 22.58
N ILE A 407 10.56 -2.21 21.84
CA ILE A 407 10.06 -3.58 21.86
C ILE A 407 11.10 -4.45 22.59
N PRO A 408 10.78 -5.08 23.73
CA PRO A 408 11.70 -5.97 24.44
C PRO A 408 12.09 -7.20 23.61
N ASP A 409 13.31 -7.72 23.78
CA ASP A 409 13.82 -8.92 23.09
C ASP A 409 13.04 -10.22 23.41
N THR A 410 12.16 -10.17 24.42
CA THR A 410 11.23 -11.24 24.81
C THR A 410 9.96 -11.26 23.95
N VAL A 411 9.65 -10.16 23.24
CA VAL A 411 8.43 -10.00 22.45
C VAL A 411 8.73 -10.29 20.97
N CYS A 412 7.94 -11.17 20.35
CA CYS A 412 8.04 -11.47 18.92
C CYS A 412 7.24 -10.47 18.08
N VAL A 413 7.86 -9.84 17.07
CA VAL A 413 7.13 -9.01 16.09
C VAL A 413 6.82 -9.87 14.87
N THR A 414 5.56 -10.03 14.49
CA THR A 414 5.23 -11.05 13.45
C THR A 414 5.09 -10.51 12.04
N GLY A 415 5.18 -9.20 11.90
CA GLY A 415 5.13 -8.50 10.63
C GLY A 415 5.02 -7.01 10.88
N ILE A 416 5.42 -6.25 9.87
CA ILE A 416 5.22 -4.82 9.78
C ILE A 416 4.45 -4.61 8.49
N ASP A 417 3.22 -4.12 8.58
CA ASP A 417 2.33 -4.00 7.43
C ASP A 417 2.61 -2.74 6.59
N ASP A 418 1.83 -2.58 5.52
CA ASP A 418 1.95 -1.48 4.56
C ASP A 418 1.89 -0.11 5.25
N LYS A 419 2.84 0.76 4.90
CA LYS A 419 2.96 2.14 5.40
C LYS A 419 3.02 2.30 6.92
N ALA A 420 3.31 1.22 7.66
CA ALA A 420 3.30 1.21 9.13
C ALA A 420 4.02 2.40 9.77
N PHE A 421 5.17 2.82 9.24
CA PHE A 421 5.99 3.96 9.68
C PHE A 421 6.21 5.00 8.58
N SER A 422 5.38 5.02 7.52
CA SER A 422 5.57 5.96 6.41
C SER A 422 5.61 7.40 6.92
N GLY A 423 6.66 8.14 6.59
CA GLY A 423 6.84 9.54 6.99
C GLY A 423 7.25 9.76 8.45
N CYS A 424 7.64 8.72 9.19
CA CYS A 424 8.25 8.84 10.53
C CYS A 424 9.68 9.41 10.42
N SER A 425 9.80 10.66 9.98
CA SER A 425 11.09 11.30 9.64
C SER A 425 12.05 11.48 10.82
N SER A 426 11.58 11.30 12.07
CA SER A 426 12.43 11.32 13.27
C SER A 426 12.84 9.95 13.79
N LEU A 427 12.35 8.84 13.21
CA LEU A 427 12.60 7.49 13.73
C LEU A 427 14.09 7.15 13.52
N GLU A 428 14.81 6.85 14.60
CA GLU A 428 16.28 6.68 14.54
C GLU A 428 16.71 5.22 14.31
N SER A 429 15.97 4.29 14.90
CA SER A 429 16.24 2.85 14.82
C SER A 429 14.97 2.03 15.06
N LEU A 430 14.91 0.84 14.46
CA LEU A 430 13.95 -0.20 14.83
C LEU A 430 14.68 -1.53 15.01
N SER A 431 14.44 -2.19 16.15
CA SER A 431 14.99 -3.51 16.43
C SER A 431 13.88 -4.55 16.41
N VAL A 432 14.00 -5.53 15.51
CA VAL A 432 13.12 -6.71 15.46
C VAL A 432 13.97 -7.97 15.57
N PRO A 433 14.41 -8.35 16.78
CA PRO A 433 15.35 -9.47 16.96
C PRO A 433 14.69 -10.85 16.81
N LYS A 434 13.36 -10.96 17.00
CA LYS A 434 12.62 -12.22 16.87
C LYS A 434 11.28 -12.01 16.19
N SER A 435 10.92 -12.97 15.35
CA SER A 435 9.65 -12.98 14.63
C SER A 435 8.66 -14.02 15.14
N GLY A 436 9.13 -15.18 15.60
CA GLY A 436 8.27 -16.31 15.97
C GLY A 436 7.40 -16.82 14.81
N VAL A 437 7.74 -16.50 13.55
CA VAL A 437 6.99 -16.89 12.35
C VAL A 437 7.93 -17.47 11.29
N GLU A 438 7.43 -18.39 10.45
CA GLU A 438 8.24 -18.95 9.37
C GLU A 438 8.54 -17.93 8.27
N GLN A 439 7.64 -16.98 8.04
CA GLN A 439 7.76 -15.91 7.05
C GLN A 439 7.53 -14.57 7.74
N PHE A 440 8.55 -13.69 7.69
CA PHE A 440 8.46 -12.33 8.19
C PHE A 440 8.38 -11.36 7.01
N SER A 441 7.42 -10.43 7.05
CA SER A 441 7.21 -9.44 5.99
C SER A 441 7.26 -8.02 6.52
N ILE A 442 7.92 -7.17 5.75
CA ILE A 442 7.86 -5.72 5.85
C ILE A 442 7.08 -5.22 4.63
N GLY A 443 5.94 -4.59 4.90
CA GLY A 443 4.95 -4.18 3.91
C GLY A 443 5.42 -3.06 2.98
N ARG A 444 4.60 -2.80 1.98
CA ARG A 444 4.85 -1.76 0.97
C ARG A 444 4.96 -0.40 1.67
N GLU A 445 5.99 0.36 1.31
CA GLU A 445 6.23 1.72 1.86
C GLU A 445 6.31 1.78 3.40
N ALA A 446 6.56 0.64 4.08
CA ALA A 446 6.50 0.55 5.54
C ALA A 446 7.35 1.60 6.28
N PHE A 447 8.52 1.95 5.77
CA PHE A 447 9.44 2.95 6.32
C PHE A 447 9.74 4.06 5.30
N LYS A 448 8.91 4.24 4.27
CA LYS A 448 9.15 5.26 3.27
C LYS A 448 9.30 6.65 3.93
N ASP A 449 10.28 7.44 3.49
CA ASP A 449 10.54 8.80 4.00
C ASP A 449 10.92 8.84 5.51
N CYS A 450 11.44 7.74 6.09
CA CYS A 450 12.04 7.71 7.43
C CYS A 450 13.48 8.25 7.39
N GLU A 451 13.62 9.56 7.19
CA GLU A 451 14.90 10.23 6.89
C GLU A 451 16.02 10.02 7.93
N LYS A 452 15.68 9.84 9.21
CA LYS A 452 16.66 9.59 10.29
C LYS A 452 16.91 8.13 10.63
N LEU A 453 16.20 7.19 9.97
CA LEU A 453 16.33 5.77 10.28
C LEU A 453 17.71 5.29 9.84
N SER A 454 18.58 5.06 10.84
CA SER A 454 20.00 4.79 10.60
C SER A 454 20.36 3.30 10.60
N SER A 455 19.53 2.50 11.28
CA SER A 455 19.72 1.05 11.38
C SER A 455 18.39 0.33 11.58
N VAL A 456 18.28 -0.83 10.96
CA VAL A 456 17.19 -1.79 11.17
C VAL A 456 17.79 -3.15 11.49
N VAL A 457 17.33 -3.77 12.57
CA VAL A 457 17.69 -5.16 12.91
C VAL A 457 16.54 -6.06 12.48
N PHE A 458 16.81 -6.98 11.57
CA PHE A 458 15.85 -7.97 11.07
C PHE A 458 15.87 -9.24 11.92
N PRO A 459 14.76 -10.00 11.97
CA PRO A 459 14.72 -11.26 12.69
C PRO A 459 15.51 -12.36 11.98
N ASP A 460 16.24 -13.18 12.73
CA ASP A 460 17.06 -14.30 12.22
C ASP A 460 16.41 -15.68 12.43
N ASP A 461 15.23 -15.73 13.07
CA ASP A 461 14.50 -16.95 13.38
C ASP A 461 13.46 -17.35 12.30
N CYS A 462 13.32 -16.54 11.25
CA CYS A 462 12.42 -16.82 10.12
C CYS A 462 13.12 -17.62 9.01
N LYS A 463 12.35 -18.40 8.23
CA LYS A 463 12.87 -19.10 7.04
C LYS A 463 12.92 -18.18 5.82
N ARG A 464 11.94 -17.27 5.72
CA ARG A 464 11.77 -16.35 4.60
C ARG A 464 11.57 -14.92 5.09
N LEU A 465 12.39 -14.01 4.57
CA LEU A 465 12.24 -12.57 4.75
C LEU A 465 11.70 -11.93 3.47
N ILE A 466 10.62 -11.15 3.58
CA ILE A 466 10.04 -10.38 2.47
C ILE A 466 10.11 -8.90 2.80
N ILE A 467 10.76 -8.13 1.93
CA ILE A 467 10.84 -6.67 1.99
C ILE A 467 10.08 -6.16 0.77
N SER A 468 8.85 -5.70 1.00
CA SER A 468 7.95 -5.30 -0.08
C SER A 468 8.34 -3.96 -0.72
N GLY A 469 7.68 -3.66 -1.85
CA GLY A 469 8.09 -2.55 -2.70
C GLY A 469 8.15 -1.20 -1.97
N SER A 470 9.22 -0.44 -2.21
CA SER A 470 9.49 0.86 -1.57
C SER A 470 9.54 0.84 -0.02
N ALA A 471 9.71 -0.32 0.63
CA ALA A 471 9.69 -0.43 2.09
C ALA A 471 10.61 0.57 2.81
N PHE A 472 11.84 0.78 2.33
CA PHE A 472 12.83 1.71 2.88
C PHE A 472 13.20 2.82 1.89
N LYS A 473 12.31 3.14 0.95
CA LYS A 473 12.57 4.17 -0.04
C LYS A 473 12.78 5.53 0.66
N ASP A 474 13.82 6.25 0.24
CA ASP A 474 14.19 7.57 0.75
C ASP A 474 14.51 7.58 2.27
N CYS A 475 14.89 6.44 2.86
CA CYS A 475 15.52 6.37 4.18
C CYS A 475 16.98 6.86 4.10
N THR A 476 17.16 8.18 3.97
CA THR A 476 18.44 8.82 3.63
C THR A 476 19.55 8.70 4.68
N ALA A 477 19.25 8.21 5.90
CA ALA A 477 20.24 7.88 6.92
C ALA A 477 20.57 6.38 7.05
N LEU A 478 19.87 5.48 6.33
CA LEU A 478 19.96 4.02 6.49
C LEU A 478 21.25 3.47 5.89
N ALA A 479 22.37 3.66 6.59
CA ALA A 479 23.69 3.24 6.12
C ALA A 479 23.95 1.74 6.31
N ARG A 480 23.24 1.09 7.25
CA ARG A 480 23.41 -0.32 7.60
C ARG A 480 22.05 -1.02 7.70
N ALA A 481 21.80 -1.92 6.76
CA ALA A 481 20.72 -2.91 6.80
C ALA A 481 21.36 -4.30 6.76
N GLU A 482 21.61 -4.90 7.92
CA GLU A 482 22.17 -6.26 7.99
C GLU A 482 21.08 -7.28 7.73
N LEU A 483 20.94 -7.64 6.46
CA LEU A 483 20.04 -8.71 6.09
C LEU A 483 20.47 -10.02 6.78
N PRO A 484 19.52 -10.76 7.38
CA PRO A 484 19.82 -11.93 8.17
C PRO A 484 20.24 -13.11 7.27
N ASP A 485 21.02 -14.04 7.82
CA ASP A 485 21.42 -15.28 7.13
C ASP A 485 20.27 -16.30 7.16
N VAL A 486 19.24 -16.01 6.35
CA VAL A 486 18.04 -16.85 6.20
C VAL A 486 18.01 -17.48 4.81
N ALA A 487 17.24 -18.57 4.67
CA ALA A 487 17.23 -19.38 3.45
C ALA A 487 16.69 -18.63 2.22
N GLU A 488 15.70 -17.75 2.41
CA GLU A 488 15.06 -17.01 1.31
C GLU A 488 14.88 -15.53 1.69
N VAL A 489 15.36 -14.64 0.82
CA VAL A 489 15.20 -13.18 0.96
C VAL A 489 14.59 -12.62 -0.32
N HIS A 490 13.42 -12.00 -0.21
CA HIS A 490 12.75 -11.32 -1.32
C HIS A 490 12.79 -9.81 -1.08
N ILE A 491 13.48 -9.09 -1.94
CA ILE A 491 13.57 -7.63 -1.94
C ILE A 491 12.80 -7.14 -3.15
N ASP A 492 11.64 -6.52 -2.96
CA ASP A 492 10.79 -6.07 -4.06
C ASP A 492 11.27 -4.75 -4.69
N ASN A 493 10.55 -4.32 -5.71
CA ASN A 493 10.87 -3.13 -6.49
C ASN A 493 11.02 -1.87 -5.62
N TYR A 494 12.08 -1.09 -5.84
CA TYR A 494 12.40 0.14 -5.11
C TYR A 494 12.59 0.00 -3.59
N ALA A 495 12.68 -1.21 -3.04
CA ALA A 495 12.67 -1.45 -1.59
C ALA A 495 13.70 -0.63 -0.80
N PHE A 496 14.88 -0.37 -1.35
CA PHE A 496 15.98 0.38 -0.75
C PHE A 496 16.43 1.57 -1.62
N SER A 497 15.58 2.04 -2.54
CA SER A 497 15.95 3.13 -3.44
C SER A 497 16.23 4.43 -2.65
N GLY A 498 17.31 5.12 -3.00
CA GLY A 498 17.74 6.36 -2.34
C GLY A 498 18.36 6.17 -0.94
N THR A 499 18.69 4.92 -0.55
CA THR A 499 19.32 4.65 0.76
C THR A 499 20.85 4.72 0.68
N PRO A 500 21.55 5.16 1.74
CA PRO A 500 23.01 5.25 1.76
C PRO A 500 23.68 3.91 2.15
N ILE A 501 23.08 2.76 1.81
CA ILE A 501 23.65 1.44 2.11
C ILE A 501 25.02 1.32 1.45
N THR A 502 26.03 0.89 2.21
CA THR A 502 27.43 0.89 1.74
C THR A 502 27.88 -0.41 1.07
N SER A 503 27.22 -1.53 1.38
CA SER A 503 27.57 -2.84 0.83
C SER A 503 26.39 -3.82 0.83
N LEU A 504 26.37 -4.75 -0.13
CA LEU A 504 25.38 -5.83 -0.20
C LEU A 504 26.04 -7.18 -0.50
N LYS A 505 25.60 -8.24 0.19
CA LYS A 505 25.96 -9.63 -0.09
C LYS A 505 24.69 -10.43 -0.31
N ALA A 506 24.36 -10.67 -1.58
CA ALA A 506 23.20 -11.46 -1.96
C ALA A 506 23.61 -12.90 -2.21
N GLU A 507 22.89 -13.84 -1.60
CA GLU A 507 23.16 -15.28 -1.66
C GLU A 507 22.10 -16.02 -2.50
N SER A 508 22.37 -17.29 -2.79
CA SER A 508 21.45 -18.15 -3.53
C SER A 508 20.14 -18.29 -2.77
N GLY A 509 19.00 -18.14 -3.46
CA GLY A 509 17.68 -18.07 -2.82
C GLY A 509 17.17 -16.64 -2.65
N TRP A 510 18.01 -15.64 -2.93
CA TRP A 510 17.58 -14.24 -2.94
C TRP A 510 16.97 -13.84 -4.28
N SER A 511 15.94 -12.99 -4.20
CA SER A 511 15.35 -12.29 -5.34
C SER A 511 15.39 -10.80 -5.09
N ILE A 512 16.02 -10.05 -6.00
CA ILE A 512 16.14 -8.60 -5.94
C ILE A 512 15.30 -8.02 -7.07
N GLY A 513 14.32 -7.21 -6.72
CA GLY A 513 13.36 -6.60 -7.61
C GLY A 513 13.96 -5.48 -8.46
N SER A 514 13.15 -4.98 -9.38
CA SER A 514 13.56 -3.90 -10.27
C SER A 514 13.75 -2.61 -9.51
N ASN A 515 14.85 -1.89 -9.78
CA ASN A 515 15.20 -0.62 -9.11
C ASN A 515 15.34 -0.73 -7.58
N ALA A 516 15.50 -1.94 -7.03
CA ALA A 516 15.51 -2.18 -5.58
C ALA A 516 16.50 -1.31 -4.81
N PHE A 517 17.68 -1.06 -5.36
CA PHE A 517 18.78 -0.25 -4.82
C PHE A 517 19.15 0.90 -5.78
N MET A 518 18.19 1.42 -6.55
CA MET A 518 18.41 2.59 -7.41
C MET A 518 18.82 3.81 -6.57
N ASP A 519 19.80 4.59 -7.05
CA ASP A 519 20.32 5.79 -6.37
C ASP A 519 20.90 5.52 -4.98
N CYS A 520 21.42 4.31 -4.75
CA CYS A 520 22.22 4.01 -3.57
C CYS A 520 23.64 4.55 -3.73
N ASP A 521 23.80 5.87 -3.71
CA ASP A 521 25.03 6.60 -4.07
C ASP A 521 26.24 6.32 -3.15
N GLN A 522 26.04 5.65 -2.02
CA GLN A 522 27.12 5.24 -1.12
C GLN A 522 27.47 3.74 -1.23
N LEU A 523 26.74 2.98 -2.06
CA LEU A 523 26.96 1.55 -2.26
C LEU A 523 28.27 1.33 -3.00
N SER A 524 29.28 0.83 -2.28
CA SER A 524 30.65 0.73 -2.78
C SER A 524 31.08 -0.69 -3.15
N GLU A 525 30.39 -1.70 -2.61
CA GLU A 525 30.70 -3.11 -2.82
C GLU A 525 29.44 -3.98 -2.88
N VAL A 526 29.32 -4.78 -3.94
CA VAL A 526 28.23 -5.73 -4.13
C VAL A 526 28.80 -7.12 -4.44
N SER A 527 28.28 -8.13 -3.75
CA SER A 527 28.56 -9.54 -4.03
C SER A 527 27.24 -10.26 -4.32
N ILE A 528 27.14 -10.89 -5.48
CA ILE A 528 25.98 -11.66 -5.93
C ILE A 528 26.39 -13.12 -6.13
N ASN A 529 25.90 -14.01 -5.28
CA ASN A 529 26.17 -15.44 -5.35
C ASN A 529 24.89 -16.22 -5.65
N GLY A 530 24.56 -16.43 -6.93
CA GLY A 530 23.40 -17.22 -7.32
C GLY A 530 22.03 -16.54 -7.18
N ALA A 531 21.97 -15.25 -6.84
CA ALA A 531 20.71 -14.50 -6.73
C ALA A 531 20.17 -14.02 -8.09
N ASP A 532 18.86 -13.79 -8.16
CA ASP A 532 18.19 -13.16 -9.31
C ASP A 532 18.10 -11.65 -9.10
N VAL A 533 18.70 -10.87 -9.99
CA VAL A 533 18.81 -9.41 -9.93
C VAL A 533 17.97 -8.78 -11.02
N GLY A 534 16.90 -8.11 -10.63
CA GLY A 534 15.92 -7.48 -11.51
C GLY A 534 16.46 -6.31 -12.33
N ILE A 535 15.59 -5.80 -13.22
CA ILE A 535 15.91 -4.72 -14.14
C ILE A 535 16.31 -3.47 -13.36
N SER A 536 17.44 -2.86 -13.71
CA SER A 536 17.89 -1.60 -13.09
C SER A 536 18.06 -1.66 -11.57
N ALA A 537 18.24 -2.84 -10.98
CA ALA A 537 18.27 -3.05 -9.53
C ALA A 537 19.26 -2.14 -8.79
N PHE A 538 20.43 -1.86 -9.38
CA PHE A 538 21.50 -1.01 -8.85
C PHE A 538 21.78 0.19 -9.77
N MET A 539 20.76 0.70 -10.46
CA MET A 539 20.94 1.85 -11.35
C MET A 539 21.46 3.08 -10.58
N ARG A 540 22.43 3.78 -11.16
CA ARG A 540 23.08 4.98 -10.61
C ARG A 540 23.70 4.79 -9.21
N CYS A 541 24.15 3.58 -8.88
CA CYS A 541 25.02 3.36 -7.70
C CYS A 541 26.44 3.87 -7.98
N ASP A 542 26.61 5.19 -8.07
CA ASP A 542 27.82 5.82 -8.60
C ASP A 542 29.08 5.57 -7.77
N ALA A 543 28.97 5.21 -6.49
CA ALA A 543 30.12 4.85 -5.66
C ALA A 543 30.58 3.39 -5.81
N LEU A 544 29.86 2.56 -6.57
CA LEU A 544 30.14 1.13 -6.70
C LEU A 544 31.47 0.92 -7.42
N LYS A 545 32.45 0.36 -6.70
CA LYS A 545 33.80 0.10 -7.24
C LYS A 545 34.11 -1.38 -7.40
N LYS A 546 33.41 -2.23 -6.65
CA LYS A 546 33.66 -3.67 -6.60
C LYS A 546 32.37 -4.43 -6.76
N LEU A 547 32.31 -5.21 -7.83
CA LEU A 547 31.25 -6.19 -8.04
C LEU A 547 31.86 -7.58 -8.13
N THR A 548 31.34 -8.52 -7.33
CA THR A 548 31.64 -9.94 -7.44
C THR A 548 30.38 -10.69 -7.82
N VAL A 549 30.46 -11.53 -8.86
CA VAL A 549 29.37 -12.37 -9.35
C VAL A 549 29.84 -13.83 -9.35
N SER A 550 29.07 -14.70 -8.71
CA SER A 550 29.34 -16.14 -8.63
C SER A 550 28.07 -16.97 -8.66
N GLY A 551 28.22 -18.28 -8.84
CA GLY A 551 27.10 -19.21 -8.89
C GLY A 551 26.16 -18.96 -10.07
N ALA A 552 24.92 -19.44 -9.97
CA ALA A 552 23.89 -19.28 -11.01
C ALA A 552 23.21 -17.91 -10.99
N ALA A 553 23.98 -16.84 -10.79
CA ALA A 553 23.46 -15.48 -10.67
C ALA A 553 22.84 -15.01 -11.99
N LYS A 554 21.73 -14.27 -11.93
CA LYS A 554 21.08 -13.69 -13.11
C LYS A 554 21.06 -12.18 -12.97
N LEU A 555 21.75 -11.49 -13.85
CA LEU A 555 21.74 -10.04 -13.95
C LEU A 555 20.89 -9.65 -15.15
N ASN A 556 19.74 -9.04 -14.89
CA ASN A 556 18.83 -8.59 -15.94
C ASN A 556 19.29 -7.25 -16.54
N LYS A 557 18.53 -6.78 -17.55
CA LYS A 557 18.77 -5.52 -18.26
C LYS A 557 18.98 -4.36 -17.29
N ASP A 558 20.00 -3.56 -17.57
CA ASP A 558 20.38 -2.33 -16.89
C ASP A 558 20.67 -2.50 -15.39
N ALA A 559 20.85 -3.73 -14.89
CA ALA A 559 20.97 -4.01 -13.45
C ALA A 559 22.00 -3.14 -12.73
N PHE A 560 23.10 -2.75 -13.39
CA PHE A 560 24.15 -1.86 -12.89
C PHE A 560 24.32 -0.61 -13.75
N LYS A 561 23.26 -0.19 -14.46
CA LYS A 561 23.32 0.96 -15.37
C LYS A 561 23.78 2.23 -14.65
N GLY A 562 24.75 2.93 -15.23
CA GLY A 562 25.29 4.16 -14.68
C GLY A 562 26.06 3.96 -13.37
N CYS A 563 26.58 2.77 -13.07
CA CYS A 563 27.55 2.58 -11.98
C CYS A 563 28.91 3.14 -12.41
N THR A 564 29.03 4.46 -12.49
CA THR A 564 30.14 5.11 -13.20
C THR A 564 31.51 4.91 -12.54
N SER A 565 31.60 4.62 -11.24
CA SER A 565 32.89 4.31 -10.57
C SER A 565 33.35 2.85 -10.68
N LEU A 566 32.59 1.98 -11.35
CA LEU A 566 32.93 0.55 -11.41
C LEU A 566 34.13 0.35 -12.35
N GLU A 567 35.27 -0.10 -11.81
CA GLU A 567 36.51 -0.24 -12.59
C GLU A 567 36.84 -1.70 -12.98
N ASP A 568 36.42 -2.66 -12.14
CA ASP A 568 36.71 -4.09 -12.27
C ASP A 568 35.53 -4.91 -11.75
N ILE A 569 35.19 -5.97 -12.47
CA ILE A 569 34.21 -6.97 -12.03
C ILE A 569 34.89 -8.33 -11.84
N LYS A 570 34.52 -9.04 -10.78
CA LYS A 570 34.99 -10.41 -10.52
C LYS A 570 33.92 -11.41 -10.87
N LEU A 571 34.17 -12.22 -11.89
CA LEU A 571 33.31 -13.32 -12.31
C LEU A 571 33.94 -14.64 -11.87
N ILE A 572 33.31 -15.33 -10.92
CA ILE A 572 33.84 -16.56 -10.30
C ILE A 572 32.97 -17.76 -10.67
N GLY A 573 33.59 -18.77 -11.29
CA GLY A 573 32.90 -19.99 -11.70
C GLY A 573 32.22 -19.85 -13.06
N SER A 574 31.13 -20.60 -13.26
CA SER A 574 30.32 -20.59 -14.48
C SER A 574 28.84 -20.73 -14.14
N GLY A 575 27.94 -20.41 -15.08
CA GLY A 575 26.48 -20.54 -14.91
C GLY A 575 25.77 -19.24 -14.52
N TYR A 576 26.49 -18.13 -14.37
CA TYR A 576 25.88 -16.81 -14.34
C TYR A 576 25.32 -16.44 -15.72
N SER A 577 24.30 -15.60 -15.73
CA SER A 577 23.73 -14.99 -16.93
C SER A 577 23.71 -13.48 -16.75
N ILE A 578 24.31 -12.77 -17.69
CA ILE A 578 24.40 -11.31 -17.71
C ILE A 578 23.78 -10.85 -19.02
N SER A 579 22.83 -9.92 -18.95
CA SER A 579 22.13 -9.43 -20.13
C SER A 579 22.00 -7.91 -20.06
N ASN A 580 22.78 -7.20 -20.88
CA ASN A 580 22.78 -5.73 -20.99
C ASN A 580 22.77 -5.03 -19.63
N SER A 581 23.62 -5.47 -18.69
CA SER A 581 23.52 -5.07 -17.30
C SER A 581 24.35 -3.85 -16.95
N PHE A 582 25.25 -3.39 -17.83
CA PHE A 582 26.36 -2.49 -17.51
C PHE A 582 26.40 -1.22 -18.37
N ASP A 583 25.33 -0.87 -19.08
CA ASP A 583 25.12 0.45 -19.70
C ASP A 583 25.68 1.60 -18.85
N ASP A 584 26.38 2.55 -19.46
CA ASP A 584 26.96 3.73 -18.81
C ASP A 584 27.98 3.42 -17.69
N CYS A 585 28.52 2.20 -17.59
CA CYS A 585 29.66 1.88 -16.72
C CYS A 585 30.99 2.38 -17.33
N ARG A 586 31.14 3.70 -17.43
CA ARG A 586 32.19 4.39 -18.21
C ARG A 586 33.62 4.16 -17.74
N ASN A 587 33.84 3.76 -16.48
CA ASN A 587 35.17 3.45 -15.97
C ASN A 587 35.49 1.95 -15.92
N LEU A 588 34.57 1.08 -16.39
CA LEU A 588 34.78 -0.36 -16.35
C LEU A 588 35.81 -0.77 -17.40
N MET A 589 36.99 -1.19 -16.94
CA MET A 589 38.13 -1.53 -17.80
C MET A 589 38.61 -2.97 -17.65
N LYS A 590 38.22 -3.65 -16.57
CA LYS A 590 38.78 -4.95 -16.18
C LYS A 590 37.70 -5.97 -15.86
N ILE A 591 38.03 -7.22 -16.17
CA ILE A 591 37.29 -8.40 -15.73
C ILE A 591 38.29 -9.34 -15.08
N ASN A 592 38.00 -9.77 -13.85
CA ASN A 592 38.87 -10.62 -13.05
C ASN A 592 40.29 -10.03 -12.90
N GLY A 593 40.39 -8.70 -12.78
CA GLY A 593 41.66 -7.97 -12.68
C GLY A 593 42.49 -7.91 -13.97
N LYS A 594 42.01 -8.50 -15.07
CA LYS A 594 42.65 -8.43 -16.39
C LYS A 594 42.02 -7.30 -17.19
N THR A 595 42.86 -6.48 -17.84
CA THR A 595 42.39 -5.46 -18.78
C THR A 595 41.66 -6.13 -19.94
N VAL A 596 40.46 -5.65 -20.28
CA VAL A 596 39.62 -6.26 -21.31
C VAL A 596 40.14 -5.95 -22.72
N PHE A 597 40.51 -4.69 -22.98
CA PHE A 597 41.03 -4.23 -24.26
C PHE A 597 42.54 -3.95 -24.19
N ASP A 598 43.32 -4.49 -25.13
CA ASP A 598 44.76 -4.21 -25.26
C ASP A 598 45.00 -3.25 -26.43
N SER A 599 45.25 -1.98 -26.12
CA SER A 599 45.52 -0.94 -27.12
C SER A 599 46.82 -1.15 -27.91
N LYS A 600 47.71 -2.06 -27.49
CA LYS A 600 48.92 -2.40 -28.26
C LYS A 600 48.62 -3.36 -29.40
N THR A 601 47.67 -4.26 -29.21
CA THR A 601 47.25 -5.23 -30.23
C THR A 601 46.04 -4.71 -31.01
N GLY A 602 45.22 -3.85 -30.40
CA GLY A 602 43.96 -3.41 -30.96
C GLY A 602 42.89 -4.50 -30.96
N ASP A 603 42.94 -5.44 -30.00
CA ASP A 603 41.94 -6.50 -29.86
C ASP A 603 41.62 -6.74 -28.38
N LEU A 604 40.53 -7.45 -28.15
CA LEU A 604 40.11 -7.90 -26.83
C LEU A 604 41.07 -9.00 -26.33
N THR A 605 41.32 -9.01 -25.02
CA THR A 605 42.07 -10.06 -24.35
C THR A 605 41.46 -11.44 -24.69
N PRO A 606 42.24 -12.39 -25.27
CA PRO A 606 41.69 -13.57 -25.94
C PRO A 606 40.76 -14.44 -25.08
N ASP A 607 41.08 -14.60 -23.79
CA ASP A 607 40.29 -15.39 -22.86
C ASP A 607 39.05 -14.65 -22.31
N LEU A 608 38.98 -13.33 -22.49
CA LEU A 608 37.82 -12.51 -22.12
C LEU A 608 36.88 -12.25 -23.30
N LYS A 609 37.36 -12.37 -24.54
CA LYS A 609 36.57 -12.11 -25.76
C LYS A 609 35.21 -12.85 -25.78
N PRO A 610 35.10 -14.14 -25.45
CA PRO A 610 33.79 -14.81 -25.40
C PRO A 610 32.84 -14.19 -24.37
N ILE A 611 33.37 -13.80 -23.20
CA ILE A 611 32.58 -13.17 -22.12
C ILE A 611 32.08 -11.80 -22.56
N VAL A 612 32.94 -10.99 -23.19
CA VAL A 612 32.55 -9.69 -23.73
C VAL A 612 31.43 -9.84 -24.76
N MET A 613 31.58 -10.77 -25.70
CA MET A 613 30.58 -11.01 -26.73
C MET A 613 29.25 -11.47 -26.16
N GLU A 614 29.26 -12.35 -25.16
CA GLU A 614 28.02 -12.90 -24.58
C GLU A 614 27.32 -11.93 -23.61
N SER A 615 28.08 -11.12 -22.87
CA SER A 615 27.55 -10.39 -21.71
C SER A 615 27.61 -8.87 -21.82
N PHE A 616 28.42 -8.31 -22.73
CA PHE A 616 28.72 -6.87 -22.78
C PHE A 616 28.53 -6.23 -24.15
N ALA A 617 28.51 -7.00 -25.24
CA ALA A 617 28.53 -6.43 -26.58
C ALA A 617 27.28 -5.60 -26.94
N SER A 618 26.18 -5.80 -26.21
CA SER A 618 24.95 -5.03 -26.31
C SER A 618 24.97 -3.73 -25.50
N ASP A 619 25.81 -3.64 -24.47
CA ASP A 619 25.83 -2.50 -23.58
C ASP A 619 26.48 -1.27 -24.22
N ASP A 620 25.98 -0.09 -23.89
CA ASP A 620 26.49 1.17 -24.41
C ASP A 620 27.31 1.95 -23.35
N ASN A 621 28.25 2.77 -23.80
CA ASN A 621 29.09 3.63 -22.95
C ASN A 621 29.90 2.91 -21.85
N ILE A 622 30.38 1.71 -22.12
CA ILE A 622 31.28 0.96 -21.21
C ILE A 622 32.74 1.34 -21.46
N GLY A 623 33.52 1.57 -20.40
CA GLY A 623 34.92 2.02 -20.50
C GLY A 623 35.79 1.26 -21.51
N PHE A 624 35.87 -0.07 -21.40
CA PHE A 624 36.70 -0.85 -22.33
C PHE A 624 36.14 -0.91 -23.77
N LEU A 625 34.82 -0.83 -23.96
CA LEU A 625 34.22 -0.77 -25.29
C LEU A 625 34.45 0.59 -25.92
N ASN A 626 34.37 1.67 -25.14
CA ASN A 626 34.68 3.02 -25.56
C ASN A 626 36.13 3.11 -26.06
N GLU A 627 37.10 2.54 -25.34
CA GLU A 627 38.49 2.50 -25.80
C GLU A 627 38.67 1.65 -27.07
N TYR A 628 37.97 0.50 -27.17
CA TYR A 628 37.97 -0.35 -28.35
C TYR A 628 37.46 0.43 -29.59
N VAL A 629 36.29 1.05 -29.47
CA VAL A 629 35.67 1.85 -30.55
C VAL A 629 36.58 3.00 -30.97
N LEU A 630 37.07 3.80 -30.02
CA LEU A 630 37.95 4.94 -30.32
C LEU A 630 39.25 4.51 -31.00
N TYR A 631 39.84 3.37 -30.60
CA TYR A 631 41.01 2.83 -31.26
C TYR A 631 40.72 2.43 -32.71
N HIS A 632 39.62 1.71 -32.94
CA HIS A 632 39.25 1.24 -34.27
C HIS A 632 38.84 2.38 -35.20
N VAL A 633 38.13 3.40 -34.70
CA VAL A 633 37.82 4.63 -35.45
C VAL A 633 39.11 5.30 -35.93
N LYS A 634 40.07 5.53 -35.02
CA LYS A 634 41.37 6.16 -35.35
C LYS A 634 42.17 5.34 -36.33
N LYS A 635 42.26 4.03 -36.11
CA LYS A 635 42.97 3.11 -36.98
C LYS A 635 42.38 3.14 -38.39
N THR A 636 41.06 2.99 -38.50
CA THR A 636 40.34 3.02 -39.78
C THR A 636 40.62 4.32 -40.53
N ILE A 637 40.44 5.48 -39.89
CA ILE A 637 40.70 6.77 -40.55
C ILE A 637 42.16 6.88 -41.01
N SER A 638 43.12 6.44 -40.22
CA SER A 638 44.54 6.46 -40.62
C SER A 638 44.88 5.52 -41.79
N GLU A 639 44.05 4.50 -42.04
CA GLU A 639 44.25 3.52 -43.12
C GLU A 639 43.54 3.94 -44.42
N ILE A 640 42.43 4.67 -44.34
CA ILE A 640 41.60 5.02 -45.51
C ILE A 640 41.69 6.49 -45.92
N ILE A 641 42.11 7.40 -45.05
CA ILE A 641 42.18 8.83 -45.34
C ILE A 641 43.63 9.29 -45.51
N GLU A 642 43.92 9.89 -46.66
CA GLU A 642 45.21 10.52 -46.95
C GLU A 642 45.19 12.03 -46.62
N PRO A 643 46.34 12.65 -46.24
CA PRO A 643 46.37 14.04 -45.77
C PRO A 643 45.90 15.11 -46.78
N ASP A 644 45.94 14.81 -48.07
CA ASP A 644 45.59 15.71 -49.18
C ASP A 644 44.18 15.50 -49.74
N MET A 645 43.41 14.53 -49.20
CA MET A 645 42.01 14.33 -49.59
C MET A 645 41.15 15.54 -49.24
N THR A 646 40.29 15.91 -50.18
CA THR A 646 39.18 16.85 -49.97
C THR A 646 38.12 16.27 -49.04
N ASP A 647 37.28 17.11 -48.44
CA ASP A 647 36.20 16.64 -47.57
C ASP A 647 35.18 15.76 -48.33
N MET A 648 35.01 15.98 -49.63
CA MET A 648 34.20 15.11 -50.50
C MET A 648 34.82 13.71 -50.62
N GLU A 649 36.11 13.63 -50.96
CA GLU A 649 36.83 12.37 -51.08
C GLU A 649 36.85 11.59 -49.76
N LYS A 650 37.04 12.29 -48.64
CA LYS A 650 37.00 11.69 -47.31
C LYS A 650 35.64 11.05 -47.02
N ILE A 651 34.54 11.79 -47.21
CA ILE A 651 33.19 11.27 -46.93
C ILE A 651 32.81 10.13 -47.86
N ARG A 652 33.14 10.21 -49.16
CA ARG A 652 32.94 9.07 -50.05
C ARG A 652 33.70 7.84 -49.57
N THR A 653 34.96 8.03 -49.17
CA THR A 653 35.81 6.92 -48.72
C THR A 653 35.29 6.30 -47.42
N ILE A 654 34.83 7.12 -46.46
CA ILE A 654 34.21 6.66 -45.21
C ILE A 654 32.90 5.93 -45.49
N HIS A 655 32.03 6.49 -46.34
CA HIS A 655 30.78 5.86 -46.77
C HIS A 655 31.05 4.47 -47.36
N ASP A 656 31.92 4.40 -48.36
CA ASP A 656 32.25 3.15 -49.04
C ASP A 656 32.86 2.13 -48.07
N TRP A 657 33.69 2.58 -47.13
CA TRP A 657 34.25 1.72 -46.10
C TRP A 657 33.16 1.16 -45.16
N VAL A 658 32.23 2.00 -44.70
CA VAL A 658 31.12 1.55 -43.83
C VAL A 658 30.27 0.50 -44.57
N CYS A 659 29.83 0.77 -45.80
CA CYS A 659 29.05 -0.19 -46.59
C CYS A 659 29.82 -1.48 -46.92
N ALA A 660 31.16 -1.44 -46.97
CA ALA A 660 31.98 -2.62 -47.24
C ALA A 660 32.27 -3.49 -46.01
N ASN A 661 32.20 -2.91 -44.81
CA ASN A 661 32.63 -3.56 -43.57
C ASN A 661 31.50 -3.83 -42.58
N ALA A 662 30.34 -3.23 -42.78
CA ALA A 662 29.12 -3.59 -42.07
C ALA A 662 28.26 -4.53 -42.92
N LYS A 663 27.34 -5.24 -42.26
CA LYS A 663 26.32 -6.03 -42.94
C LYS A 663 24.99 -5.88 -42.23
N TYR A 664 23.98 -5.41 -42.95
CA TYR A 664 22.68 -5.13 -42.37
C TYR A 664 21.97 -6.42 -41.93
N THR A 665 21.29 -6.36 -40.79
CA THR A 665 20.41 -7.42 -40.30
C THR A 665 19.07 -6.83 -39.88
N ASP A 666 17.98 -7.52 -40.22
CA ASP A 666 16.63 -7.27 -39.73
C ASP A 666 16.27 -8.19 -38.54
N LYS A 667 17.20 -9.06 -38.14
CA LYS A 667 16.99 -10.09 -37.13
C LYS A 667 17.37 -9.59 -35.74
N ASP A 668 16.35 -9.30 -34.94
CA ASP A 668 16.43 -9.20 -33.47
C ASP A 668 16.83 -10.54 -32.79
N ASP A 669 16.93 -11.63 -33.55
CA ASP A 669 17.03 -13.02 -33.04
C ASP A 669 18.45 -13.45 -32.59
N SER A 670 19.48 -12.61 -32.70
CA SER A 670 20.86 -12.97 -32.30
C SER A 670 21.11 -12.91 -30.79
N GLY A 671 20.21 -12.26 -30.02
CA GLY A 671 20.38 -12.00 -28.59
C GLY A 671 21.42 -10.92 -28.28
N LEU A 672 22.10 -10.38 -29.29
CA LEU A 672 22.96 -9.21 -29.22
C LEU A 672 22.20 -8.05 -29.86
N THR A 673 22.12 -6.91 -29.17
CA THR A 673 21.41 -5.74 -29.69
C THR A 673 22.40 -4.84 -30.39
N ASP A 674 22.26 -4.72 -31.71
CA ASP A 674 23.27 -4.10 -32.58
C ASP A 674 23.13 -2.56 -32.68
N HIS A 675 22.57 -1.92 -31.64
CA HIS A 675 22.13 -0.51 -31.63
C HIS A 675 23.14 0.45 -30.96
N ASN A 676 24.39 0.03 -30.77
CA ASN A 676 25.38 0.81 -30.01
C ASN A 676 26.64 1.15 -30.83
N ASP A 677 27.48 2.02 -30.27
CA ASP A 677 28.69 2.53 -30.93
C ASP A 677 29.72 1.44 -31.26
N ALA A 678 29.68 0.31 -30.55
CA ALA A 678 30.60 -0.82 -30.77
C ALA A 678 30.14 -1.77 -31.87
N SER A 679 28.87 -1.70 -32.28
CA SER A 679 28.23 -2.73 -33.10
C SER A 679 28.95 -2.95 -34.44
N LEU A 680 29.26 -1.89 -35.20
CA LEU A 680 29.98 -2.03 -36.49
C LEU A 680 31.38 -2.62 -36.34
N PHE A 681 32.08 -2.30 -35.25
CA PHE A 681 33.48 -2.70 -35.07
C PHE A 681 33.63 -4.08 -34.42
N LEU A 682 32.65 -4.48 -33.60
CA LEU A 682 32.72 -5.67 -32.77
C LEU A 682 31.89 -6.84 -33.31
N LEU A 683 30.74 -6.55 -33.92
CA LEU A 683 29.75 -7.55 -34.32
C LEU A 683 29.84 -7.87 -35.82
N PRO A 684 29.46 -9.10 -36.24
CA PRO A 684 29.49 -9.50 -37.65
C PRO A 684 28.36 -8.89 -38.48
N THR A 685 27.31 -8.36 -37.85
CA THR A 685 26.16 -7.70 -38.46
C THR A 685 25.71 -6.54 -37.57
N THR A 686 25.01 -5.56 -38.13
CA THR A 686 24.42 -4.46 -37.35
C THR A 686 23.15 -3.88 -38.01
N VAL A 687 22.44 -3.01 -37.29
CA VAL A 687 21.21 -2.32 -37.72
C VAL A 687 21.49 -0.85 -38.01
N CYS A 688 20.49 -0.10 -38.49
CA CYS A 688 20.65 1.30 -38.92
C CYS A 688 21.35 2.20 -37.89
N ASP A 689 21.07 2.03 -36.58
CA ASP A 689 21.74 2.78 -35.52
C ASP A 689 23.25 2.54 -35.46
N GLY A 690 23.70 1.30 -35.62
CA GLY A 690 25.13 0.98 -35.63
C GLY A 690 25.85 1.54 -36.86
N TYR A 691 25.18 1.59 -38.02
CA TYR A 691 25.71 2.27 -39.21
C TYR A 691 25.85 3.77 -38.98
N SER A 692 24.77 4.42 -38.54
CA SER A 692 24.72 5.88 -38.43
C SER A 692 25.67 6.38 -37.34
N ARG A 693 25.79 5.67 -36.22
CA ARG A 693 26.73 5.99 -35.12
C ARG A 693 28.18 5.80 -35.55
N ALA A 694 28.52 4.68 -36.19
CA ALA A 694 29.89 4.43 -36.63
C ALA A 694 30.33 5.41 -37.73
N PHE A 695 29.47 5.70 -38.71
CA PHE A 695 29.74 6.73 -39.72
C PHE A 695 29.95 8.10 -39.07
N ASN A 696 29.13 8.45 -38.08
CA ASN A 696 29.25 9.71 -37.37
C ASN A 696 30.61 9.85 -36.65
N LEU A 697 31.05 8.79 -35.96
CA LEU A 697 32.36 8.75 -35.30
C LEU A 697 33.52 8.85 -36.29
N LEU A 698 33.47 8.11 -37.40
CA LEU A 698 34.51 8.13 -38.44
C LEU A 698 34.62 9.50 -39.11
N ALA A 699 33.49 10.11 -39.49
CA ALA A 699 33.48 11.43 -40.11
C ALA A 699 34.01 12.51 -39.15
N HIS A 700 33.69 12.43 -37.85
CA HIS A 700 34.26 13.33 -36.86
C HIS A 700 35.77 13.16 -36.67
N GLU A 701 36.27 11.92 -36.63
CA GLU A 701 37.72 11.66 -36.59
C GLU A 701 38.43 12.17 -37.85
N ALA A 702 37.76 12.14 -39.01
CA ALA A 702 38.26 12.75 -40.26
C ALA A 702 38.15 14.29 -40.31
N GLY A 703 37.63 14.92 -39.26
CA GLY A 703 37.48 16.37 -39.14
C GLY A 703 36.25 16.96 -39.84
N ILE A 704 35.24 16.13 -40.12
CA ILE A 704 34.06 16.51 -40.89
C ILE A 704 32.86 16.65 -39.95
N GLU A 705 32.10 17.72 -40.15
CA GLU A 705 30.89 17.98 -39.38
C GLU A 705 29.77 17.03 -39.85
N THR A 706 29.22 16.25 -38.93
CA THR A 706 28.14 15.30 -39.18
C THR A 706 27.21 15.23 -37.97
N CYS A 707 25.94 14.93 -38.19
CA CYS A 707 24.98 14.64 -37.13
C CYS A 707 24.17 13.39 -37.45
N VAL A 708 23.78 12.66 -36.42
CA VAL A 708 22.84 11.54 -36.52
C VAL A 708 21.43 12.10 -36.57
N VAL A 709 20.61 11.55 -37.45
CA VAL A 709 19.18 11.84 -37.54
C VAL A 709 18.40 10.55 -37.52
N ASP A 710 17.25 10.59 -36.86
CA ASP A 710 16.37 9.46 -36.68
C ASP A 710 14.97 9.77 -37.23
N SER A 711 14.26 8.70 -37.60
CA SER A 711 12.84 8.71 -37.90
C SER A 711 12.12 7.68 -37.04
N ILE A 712 10.87 7.35 -37.39
CA ILE A 712 10.06 6.43 -36.58
C ILE A 712 10.68 5.02 -36.46
N ASP A 713 11.45 4.59 -37.45
CA ASP A 713 11.98 3.23 -37.55
C ASP A 713 13.35 3.15 -38.23
N HIS A 714 14.03 4.27 -38.46
CA HIS A 714 15.30 4.30 -39.21
C HIS A 714 16.23 5.42 -38.77
N SER A 715 17.54 5.20 -38.85
CA SER A 715 18.59 6.16 -38.46
C SER A 715 19.65 6.29 -39.56
N TRP A 716 20.12 7.53 -39.80
CA TRP A 716 21.16 7.84 -40.79
C TRP A 716 21.88 9.16 -40.44
N ASN A 717 22.67 9.73 -41.35
CA ASN A 717 23.48 10.92 -41.08
C ASN A 717 23.17 12.11 -41.99
N ILE A 718 23.39 13.32 -41.46
CA ILE A 718 23.55 14.54 -42.26
C ILE A 718 24.99 15.00 -42.11
N VAL A 719 25.65 15.27 -43.23
CA VAL A 719 27.06 15.69 -43.28
C VAL A 719 27.20 17.07 -43.90
N LYS A 720 28.24 17.80 -43.51
CA LYS A 720 28.61 19.08 -44.11
C LYS A 720 29.75 18.89 -45.11
N ILE A 721 29.53 19.33 -46.34
CA ILE A 721 30.54 19.40 -47.38
C ILE A 721 30.55 20.81 -47.96
N GLY A 722 31.69 21.50 -47.86
CA GLY A 722 31.75 22.94 -48.15
C GLY A 722 30.85 23.75 -47.21
N GLY A 723 30.04 24.65 -47.75
CA GLY A 723 29.03 25.41 -47.01
C GLY A 723 27.67 24.72 -46.91
N LEU A 724 27.52 23.51 -47.44
CA LEU A 724 26.24 22.82 -47.62
C LEU A 724 26.10 21.59 -46.71
N TYR A 725 24.85 21.19 -46.45
CA TYR A 725 24.51 19.97 -45.74
C TYR A 725 23.79 18.99 -46.66
N PHE A 726 24.07 17.70 -46.48
CA PHE A 726 23.47 16.62 -47.26
C PHE A 726 23.19 15.38 -46.41
N HIS A 727 22.15 14.64 -46.77
CA HIS A 727 21.83 13.35 -46.18
C HIS A 727 22.74 12.25 -46.76
N ILE A 728 23.19 11.34 -45.90
CA ILE A 728 23.88 10.10 -46.26
C ILE A 728 23.23 8.96 -45.49
N ASP A 729 22.74 7.95 -46.21
CA ASP A 729 22.19 6.73 -45.63
C ASP A 729 22.97 5.50 -46.09
N THR A 730 24.00 5.17 -45.31
CA THR A 730 24.85 4.01 -45.55
C THR A 730 24.11 2.68 -45.45
N THR A 731 22.99 2.63 -44.72
CA THR A 731 22.22 1.39 -44.54
C THR A 731 21.49 1.03 -45.83
N TRP A 732 20.92 2.02 -46.51
CA TRP A 732 20.21 1.82 -47.78
C TRP A 732 21.14 1.75 -49.00
N ASP A 733 22.41 2.12 -48.83
CA ASP A 733 23.47 1.93 -49.82
C ASP A 733 24.29 0.64 -49.59
N ASP A 734 24.02 -0.12 -48.51
CA ASP A 734 24.54 -1.46 -48.25
C ASP A 734 23.85 -2.53 -49.13
N GLY A 735 24.63 -3.26 -49.92
CA GLY A 735 24.16 -4.30 -50.85
C GLY A 735 25.30 -5.12 -51.47
N ASP A 736 24.98 -6.06 -52.37
CA ASP A 736 25.99 -6.93 -53.04
C ASP A 736 27.11 -6.12 -53.75
N THR A 737 26.79 -4.89 -54.15
CA THR A 737 27.74 -3.86 -54.57
C THR A 737 27.38 -2.56 -53.86
N ILE A 738 28.39 -1.81 -53.39
CA ILE A 738 28.20 -0.52 -52.71
C ILE A 738 27.38 0.42 -53.61
N GLY A 739 26.16 0.72 -53.17
CA GLY A 739 25.28 1.72 -53.78
C GLY A 739 25.74 3.14 -53.44
N ARG A 740 25.24 4.12 -54.19
CA ARG A 740 25.33 5.56 -53.84
C ARG A 740 24.02 6.27 -54.18
N SER A 741 22.91 5.54 -54.03
CA SER A 741 21.58 6.05 -54.30
C SER A 741 21.08 6.94 -53.17
N TRP A 742 21.64 6.81 -51.98
CA TRP A 742 21.30 7.59 -50.79
C TRP A 742 22.48 8.41 -50.27
N PHE A 743 23.48 8.62 -51.13
CA PHE A 743 24.66 9.43 -50.87
C PHE A 743 24.44 10.88 -51.32
N LEU A 744 24.64 11.83 -50.41
CA LEU A 744 24.55 13.28 -50.62
C LEU A 744 23.19 13.77 -51.16
N ARG A 745 22.10 13.35 -50.51
CA ARG A 745 20.72 13.76 -50.86
C ARG A 745 20.29 15.06 -50.19
N SER A 746 19.41 15.79 -50.86
CA SER A 746 18.71 16.97 -50.32
C SER A 746 17.48 16.59 -49.50
N ASP A 747 17.02 17.52 -48.66
CA ASP A 747 15.76 17.44 -47.91
C ASP A 747 14.56 17.05 -48.79
N ARG A 748 14.52 17.60 -50.01
CA ARG A 748 13.44 17.35 -50.97
C ARG A 748 13.45 15.92 -51.44
N GLU A 749 14.61 15.41 -51.85
CA GLU A 749 14.75 14.03 -52.33
C GLU A 749 14.41 13.01 -51.24
N MET A 750 14.82 13.27 -50.00
CA MET A 750 14.47 12.42 -48.86
C MET A 750 12.95 12.39 -48.62
N LYS A 751 12.30 13.56 -48.64
CA LYS A 751 10.84 13.68 -48.47
C LYS A 751 10.06 13.04 -49.62
N ASP A 752 10.54 13.20 -50.86
CA ASP A 752 9.91 12.64 -52.06
C ASP A 752 10.00 11.10 -52.09
N ALA A 753 11.06 10.51 -51.53
CA ALA A 753 11.18 9.07 -51.36
C ALA A 753 10.14 8.48 -50.39
N GLY A 754 9.71 9.26 -49.39
CA GLY A 754 8.67 8.89 -48.43
C GLY A 754 9.10 7.78 -47.45
N GLY A 755 8.14 7.08 -46.86
CA GLY A 755 8.41 5.99 -45.91
C GLY A 755 9.19 6.46 -44.67
N SER A 756 10.23 5.71 -44.30
CA SER A 756 11.13 5.99 -43.17
C SER A 756 11.92 7.29 -43.32
N HIS A 757 11.96 7.89 -44.53
CA HIS A 757 12.62 9.18 -44.78
C HIS A 757 11.63 10.35 -44.89
N ALA A 758 10.34 10.14 -44.64
CA ALA A 758 9.33 11.20 -44.81
C ALA A 758 9.47 12.34 -43.78
N ARG A 759 9.97 12.04 -42.58
CA ARG A 759 10.16 12.99 -41.46
C ARG A 759 11.30 12.50 -40.58
N TRP A 760 12.09 13.42 -40.05
CA TRP A 760 13.22 13.11 -39.18
C TRP A 760 13.47 14.18 -38.12
N THR A 761 14.20 13.80 -37.09
CA THR A 761 14.68 14.65 -36.01
C THR A 761 16.19 14.48 -35.82
N LEU A 762 16.82 15.38 -35.08
CA LEU A 762 18.19 15.16 -34.61
C LEU A 762 18.15 14.12 -33.50
N ASP A 763 19.01 13.10 -33.61
CA ASP A 763 19.21 12.10 -32.56
C ASP A 763 20.41 12.48 -31.67
N CYS A 764 20.50 11.87 -30.49
CA CYS A 764 21.60 12.02 -29.56
C CYS A 764 22.87 11.35 -30.13
N PRO A 765 23.93 12.13 -30.43
CA PRO A 765 25.18 11.56 -30.92
C PRO A 765 25.87 10.70 -29.85
N SER A 766 26.82 9.88 -30.29
CA SER A 766 27.69 9.09 -29.41
C SER A 766 28.36 9.97 -28.34
N ALA A 767 28.47 9.45 -27.11
CA ALA A 767 29.19 10.14 -26.05
C ALA A 767 30.72 10.18 -26.28
N LEU A 768 31.23 9.53 -27.34
CA LEU A 768 32.65 9.42 -27.64
C LEU A 768 33.21 10.61 -28.44
N HIS A 769 32.36 11.56 -28.85
CA HIS A 769 32.79 12.85 -29.39
C HIS A 769 31.96 14.00 -28.79
N SER A 770 32.46 15.23 -28.93
CA SER A 770 31.88 16.41 -28.26
C SER A 770 31.02 17.29 -29.17
N PHE A 771 30.89 16.94 -30.45
CA PHE A 771 30.10 17.72 -31.39
C PHE A 771 28.61 17.42 -31.23
N GLN A 772 27.83 18.45 -30.93
CA GLN A 772 26.38 18.41 -30.92
C GLN A 772 25.82 19.61 -31.68
N LYS A 773 24.66 19.43 -32.30
CA LYS A 773 23.97 20.48 -33.02
C LYS A 773 22.60 20.73 -32.39
N ASP A 774 22.33 21.99 -32.08
CA ASP A 774 21.07 22.37 -31.41
C ASP A 774 19.89 22.51 -32.38
N THR A 775 20.18 22.66 -33.68
CA THR A 775 19.20 22.92 -34.73
C THR A 775 19.42 22.00 -35.91
N LEU A 776 18.35 21.34 -36.37
CA LEU A 776 18.38 20.47 -37.53
C LEU A 776 18.93 21.25 -38.76
N PRO A 777 20.06 20.83 -39.36
CA PRO A 777 20.57 21.46 -40.56
C PRO A 777 19.61 21.26 -41.74
N GLU A 778 19.50 22.28 -42.59
CA GLU A 778 18.71 22.22 -43.82
C GLU A 778 19.58 21.73 -44.99
N CYS A 779 19.20 20.61 -45.60
CA CYS A 779 19.87 20.09 -46.79
C CYS A 779 19.22 20.66 -48.06
N SER A 780 19.45 21.96 -48.31
CA SER A 780 18.68 22.76 -49.28
C SER A 780 19.00 22.52 -50.75
N ARG A 781 20.16 21.91 -51.08
CA ARG A 781 20.63 21.75 -52.46
C ARG A 781 20.78 20.29 -52.85
N SER A 782 20.45 19.97 -54.09
CA SER A 782 20.67 18.65 -54.69
C SER A 782 21.96 18.64 -55.51
N MET A 783 22.64 17.50 -55.55
CA MET A 783 23.80 17.29 -56.42
C MET A 783 23.39 17.45 -57.89
N GLY A 784 24.04 18.38 -58.59
CA GLY A 784 23.75 18.77 -59.97
C GLY A 784 22.97 20.08 -60.11
N ASP A 785 22.37 20.64 -59.06
CA ASP A 785 21.68 21.95 -59.16
C ASP A 785 22.70 23.10 -59.15
N ALA A 786 23.47 23.26 -60.22
CA ALA A 786 24.57 24.21 -60.32
C ALA A 786 24.12 25.68 -60.20
N ASN A 787 22.87 25.98 -60.58
CA ASN A 787 22.36 27.35 -60.64
C ASN A 787 21.51 27.75 -59.42
N SER A 788 21.22 26.80 -58.50
CA SER A 788 20.43 27.00 -57.29
C SER A 788 18.95 27.36 -57.55
N ASP A 789 18.34 26.85 -58.63
CA ASP A 789 16.91 27.03 -58.92
C ASP A 789 16.03 25.88 -58.38
N GLY A 790 16.65 24.86 -57.78
CA GLY A 790 15.97 23.69 -57.23
C GLY A 790 15.54 22.66 -58.29
N ALA A 791 15.95 22.80 -59.55
CA ALA A 791 15.64 21.86 -60.62
C ALA A 791 16.90 21.47 -61.39
N ILE A 792 17.33 20.21 -61.28
CA ILE A 792 18.48 19.69 -62.04
C ILE A 792 18.09 19.54 -63.51
N ASN A 793 18.55 20.45 -64.37
CA ASN A 793 18.14 20.47 -65.77
C ASN A 793 19.25 20.95 -66.73
N THR A 794 18.90 21.21 -67.99
CA THR A 794 19.88 21.64 -69.01
C THR A 794 20.50 23.01 -68.70
N ALA A 795 19.81 23.89 -67.97
CA ALA A 795 20.32 25.18 -67.55
C ALA A 795 21.57 25.04 -66.66
N ASP A 796 21.54 24.11 -65.70
CA ASP A 796 22.66 23.76 -64.84
C ASP A 796 23.84 23.23 -65.64
N LEU A 797 23.58 22.29 -66.55
CA LEU A 797 24.60 21.74 -67.43
C LEU A 797 25.28 22.84 -68.26
N VAL A 798 24.52 23.82 -68.76
CA VAL A 798 25.06 24.96 -69.52
C VAL A 798 25.90 25.87 -68.63
N LEU A 799 25.46 26.14 -67.39
CA LEU A 799 26.21 26.96 -66.45
C LEU A 799 27.54 26.27 -66.08
N PHE A 800 27.51 24.98 -65.77
CA PHE A 800 28.69 24.20 -65.46
C PHE A 800 29.63 24.11 -66.69
N SER A 801 29.10 23.90 -67.89
CA SER A 801 29.88 23.93 -69.14
C SER A 801 30.61 25.27 -69.35
N LYS A 802 29.96 26.39 -69.04
CA LYS A 802 30.58 27.73 -69.15
C LYS A 802 31.69 27.90 -68.12
N TYR A 803 31.53 27.38 -66.92
CA TYR A 803 32.55 27.40 -65.89
C TYR A 803 33.81 26.64 -66.32
N LEU A 804 33.66 25.41 -66.84
CA LEU A 804 34.80 24.61 -67.34
C LEU A 804 35.54 25.29 -68.50
N LEU A 805 34.85 26.10 -69.31
CA LEU A 805 35.43 26.89 -70.41
C LEU A 805 36.02 28.24 -69.94
N GLY A 806 36.02 28.54 -68.64
CA GLY A 806 36.51 29.79 -68.06
C GLY A 806 35.60 31.01 -68.29
N GLY A 807 34.35 30.79 -68.70
CA GLY A 807 33.39 31.82 -69.08
C GLY A 807 32.47 32.31 -67.96
N SER A 808 32.40 31.61 -66.83
CA SER A 808 31.61 31.99 -65.63
C SER A 808 32.32 31.54 -64.35
N LYS A 809 32.05 32.20 -63.22
CA LYS A 809 32.52 31.78 -61.90
C LYS A 809 31.39 31.08 -61.16
N LEU A 810 31.63 29.85 -60.72
CA LEU A 810 30.82 29.16 -59.72
C LEU A 810 31.32 29.56 -58.32
N THR A 811 30.41 29.69 -57.35
CA THR A 811 30.80 29.83 -55.94
C THR A 811 31.39 28.51 -55.42
N GLY A 812 31.93 28.49 -54.18
CA GLY A 812 32.43 27.25 -53.58
C GLY A 812 31.34 26.18 -53.47
N ASP A 813 30.17 26.57 -52.98
CA ASP A 813 29.01 25.68 -52.83
C ASP A 813 28.47 25.19 -54.18
N ASP A 814 28.50 26.03 -55.22
CA ASP A 814 28.12 25.62 -56.57
C ASP A 814 29.10 24.60 -57.16
N GLN A 815 30.39 24.71 -56.84
CA GLN A 815 31.38 23.72 -57.24
C GLN A 815 31.13 22.39 -56.51
N THR A 816 30.79 22.43 -55.22
CA THR A 816 30.46 21.22 -54.46
C THR A 816 29.33 20.42 -55.09
N VAL A 817 28.22 21.06 -55.49
CA VAL A 817 27.11 20.33 -56.13
C VAL A 817 27.41 19.90 -57.57
N CYS A 818 28.44 20.44 -58.21
CA CYS A 818 28.87 20.04 -59.55
C CYS A 818 29.83 18.84 -59.55
N ASP A 819 30.37 18.45 -58.40
CA ASP A 819 31.23 17.27 -58.22
C ASP A 819 30.37 15.99 -58.12
N LEU A 820 29.97 15.47 -59.27
CA LEU A 820 29.03 14.36 -59.44
C LEU A 820 29.72 13.00 -59.49
N ASN A 821 31.05 12.96 -59.66
CA ASN A 821 31.84 11.75 -59.50
C ASN A 821 32.46 11.64 -58.09
N PHE A 822 32.32 12.68 -57.27
CA PHE A 822 32.75 12.77 -55.87
C PHE A 822 34.27 12.62 -55.71
N ASP A 823 35.04 13.18 -56.64
CA ASP A 823 36.51 13.16 -56.64
C ASP A 823 37.14 14.43 -56.05
N GLY A 824 36.33 15.35 -55.54
CA GLY A 824 36.76 16.59 -54.92
C GLY A 824 36.94 17.75 -55.91
N CYS A 825 36.77 17.52 -57.22
CA CYS A 825 37.04 18.49 -58.26
C CYS A 825 35.91 18.58 -59.29
N ALA A 826 35.15 19.68 -59.29
CA ALA A 826 34.17 19.95 -60.35
C ALA A 826 34.84 20.18 -61.73
N ASP A 827 34.92 19.13 -62.55
CA ASP A 827 35.71 19.09 -63.77
C ASP A 827 35.02 18.44 -65.00
N THR A 828 35.79 18.10 -66.02
CA THR A 828 35.28 17.50 -67.26
C THR A 828 34.78 16.05 -67.13
N PHE A 829 35.06 15.34 -66.04
CA PHE A 829 34.50 14.03 -65.76
C PHE A 829 33.11 14.16 -65.15
N ASP A 830 32.88 15.15 -64.29
CA ASP A 830 31.56 15.42 -63.74
C ASP A 830 30.55 15.80 -64.81
N ILE A 831 30.95 16.54 -65.84
CA ILE A 831 30.02 16.89 -66.91
C ILE A 831 29.52 15.64 -67.67
N VAL A 832 30.29 14.56 -67.66
CA VAL A 832 29.88 13.27 -68.24
C VAL A 832 28.85 12.61 -67.31
N MET A 833 29.07 12.66 -65.99
CA MET A 833 28.11 12.17 -65.00
C MET A 833 26.81 12.98 -65.04
N PHE A 834 26.90 14.31 -65.14
CA PHE A 834 25.77 15.22 -65.30
C PHE A 834 24.92 14.84 -66.51
N ARG A 835 25.57 14.67 -67.68
CA ARG A 835 24.85 14.27 -68.90
C ARG A 835 24.15 12.92 -68.74
N ARG A 836 24.76 11.97 -68.03
CA ARG A 836 24.12 10.69 -67.70
C ARG A 836 22.90 10.92 -66.81
N GLN A 837 23.02 11.68 -65.73
CA GLN A 837 21.92 12.02 -64.83
C GLN A 837 20.71 12.64 -65.57
N LEU A 838 20.96 13.54 -66.53
CA LEU A 838 19.90 14.16 -67.34
C LEU A 838 19.30 13.26 -68.42
N THR A 839 19.99 12.19 -68.81
CA THR A 839 19.56 11.28 -69.88
C THR A 839 19.10 9.91 -69.36
N SER A 840 19.40 9.57 -68.11
CA SER A 840 18.89 8.38 -67.43
C SER A 840 17.40 8.44 -67.11
N ASP A 841 16.77 9.61 -67.29
CA ASP A 841 15.31 9.79 -67.32
C ASP A 841 14.67 9.43 -68.69
N THR A 842 15.38 8.69 -69.56
CA THR A 842 14.81 8.10 -70.81
C THR A 842 14.91 6.59 -70.89
#